data_AF-B4K7X3-F1
#
_entry.id   AF-B4K7X3-F1
#
_cell.length_a   1.000
_cell.length_b   1.000
_cell.length_c   1.000
_cell.angle_alpha   90.00
_cell.angle_beta   90.00
_cell.angle_gamma   90.00
#
_symmetry.space_group_name_H-M   'P 1'
#
loop_
_entity.id
_entity.type
_entity.pdbx_description
1 polymer ?
#
loop_
_entity_poly.entity_id
_entity_poly.type
_entity_poly.pdbx_seq_one_letter_code
_entity_poly.pdbx_strand_id
1 'polypeptide(L)'
;MACPFFRRADSLARQPSVTVEPGAHWNLEDEDLSLAGDALTLTHLQMAIQLLTAPSNEDLNSAVTSLVAKYRQSWPNIHKLKLDPKFLKSCSNYDYLADIQELLLKMDEASASEILVLLGEELITCCCTGIIERAFRCLGTDLQEFLGSLDGVYDVLKLQEDDVTDTGFVCAGDGELIFTSERPVIAWLLLGSLKALTRMLYKVDVNIKIEPVEGDARRYRYLFSLVKDNSQTLQMERPEEPKKLLEKVPRSNSANASDLQMNSSSFCKMFPWHFIMNEQLELVQLGRGFSKLYKPYLADFGCQATTYFDFKRPKGLTMKFREIVRRTYTPFLIGLNSPPGVSDFSAIGLEIKGQMVHCPESNSLLFIGSPFLDGLDGLTCNGLFISDIPLHDATREVILVGEQARAQDGLRRRMDKLKSSIEEANSAVTKERKKNVSLLHLIFPAEIAEKLWLGSSIDAKTYPDVTILFSDIVGFTSICSRATPFMVISMLERLYKDFDEFCDFFDVYKVETIGDAYCVASGLHRASIYDAHKVAWMALKMLGACSKHITHDGEQIKMRIGLHTGTVLAGVVGRKMPRYCLFGHNVTIANKFESSSEALKINVSPTTKNWLTKHEGFDFDLQPRDPSFLPKEFPNSNGNGTCYFLESFRNPALDSNLPLEEHINAAMKTITEGGDA
;
A
#
# COMPACT_ATOMS: atom_id res chain seq x y z
N MET A 1 -23.97 50.90 -9.47
CA MET A 1 -25.31 50.26 -9.54
C MET A 1 -25.21 48.96 -8.75
N ALA A 2 -26.17 48.65 -7.87
CA ALA A 2 -26.17 47.38 -7.14
C ALA A 2 -26.18 46.20 -8.15
N CYS A 3 -25.36 45.18 -7.92
CA CYS A 3 -25.33 43.99 -8.76
C CYS A 3 -26.67 43.23 -8.57
N PRO A 4 -27.57 43.18 -9.58
CA PRO A 4 -28.85 42.53 -9.39
C PRO A 4 -28.67 41.02 -9.33
N PHE A 5 -29.23 40.38 -8.30
CA PHE A 5 -29.36 38.92 -8.21
C PHE A 5 -30.36 38.41 -9.27
N PHE A 6 -31.38 39.21 -9.58
CA PHE A 6 -32.43 38.89 -10.55
C PHE A 6 -32.19 39.57 -11.92
N ARG A 7 -31.33 39.03 -12.78
CA ARG A 7 -31.44 39.29 -14.23
C ARG A 7 -32.18 38.13 -14.88
N ARG A 8 -33.24 38.43 -15.66
CA ARG A 8 -34.20 37.47 -16.27
C ARG A 8 -33.51 36.16 -16.70
N ALA A 9 -33.71 35.13 -15.90
CA ALA A 9 -33.28 33.76 -16.17
C ALA A 9 -34.29 33.11 -17.12
N ASP A 10 -34.34 33.57 -18.37
CA ASP A 10 -34.99 32.78 -19.42
C ASP A 10 -34.02 31.65 -19.80
N SER A 11 -34.22 30.48 -19.17
CA SER A 11 -33.52 29.20 -19.36
C SER A 11 -32.04 29.12 -18.94
N LEU A 12 -31.78 28.96 -17.63
CA LEU A 12 -30.54 28.35 -17.16
C LEU A 12 -30.80 26.85 -16.98
N ALA A 13 -30.12 26.00 -17.75
CA ALA A 13 -30.23 24.55 -17.62
C ALA A 13 -29.69 24.10 -16.25
N ARG A 14 -30.42 23.23 -15.54
CA ARG A 14 -29.89 22.56 -14.33
C ARG A 14 -28.62 21.80 -14.72
N GLN A 15 -27.53 22.02 -13.99
CA GLN A 15 -26.25 21.37 -14.26
C GLN A 15 -25.98 20.35 -13.15
N PRO A 16 -25.55 19.12 -13.46
CA PRO A 16 -25.22 18.15 -12.42
C PRO A 16 -24.07 18.70 -11.56
N SER A 17 -24.19 18.54 -10.24
CA SER A 17 -23.07 18.82 -9.32
C SER A 17 -21.86 17.97 -9.70
N VAL A 18 -20.66 18.54 -9.53
CA VAL A 18 -19.41 17.79 -9.74
C VAL A 18 -19.36 16.63 -8.75
N THR A 19 -19.40 15.41 -9.28
CA THR A 19 -19.06 14.21 -8.51
C THR A 19 -17.56 14.21 -8.26
N VAL A 20 -17.15 14.35 -7.00
CA VAL A 20 -15.84 13.85 -6.60
C VAL A 20 -15.92 12.33 -6.75
N GLU A 21 -15.17 11.73 -7.67
CA GLU A 21 -15.18 10.28 -7.82
C GLU A 21 -14.94 9.62 -6.44
N PRO A 22 -15.69 8.58 -6.07
CA PRO A 22 -15.50 7.83 -4.83
C PRO A 22 -14.27 6.89 -4.94
N GLY A 23 -13.14 7.45 -5.40
CA GLY A 23 -11.78 6.95 -5.26
C GLY A 23 -10.88 7.89 -4.43
N ALA A 24 -11.40 9.03 -3.98
CA ALA A 24 -10.67 10.00 -3.15
C ALA A 24 -11.03 9.92 -1.64
N HIS A 25 -11.57 8.79 -1.18
CA HIS A 25 -11.36 8.39 0.21
C HIS A 25 -9.94 7.82 0.32
N TRP A 26 -8.94 8.71 0.35
CA TRP A 26 -7.63 8.36 0.90
C TRP A 26 -7.75 8.38 2.43
N ASN A 27 -8.56 7.48 2.97
CA ASN A 27 -8.13 6.80 4.19
C ASN A 27 -6.91 6.00 3.76
N LEU A 28 -5.75 6.67 3.73
CA LEU A 28 -4.49 6.00 3.94
C LEU A 28 -4.64 5.33 5.30
N GLU A 29 -4.93 4.03 5.29
CA GLU A 29 -4.49 3.18 6.37
C GLU A 29 -2.99 3.47 6.53
N ASP A 30 -2.62 3.85 7.75
CA ASP A 30 -1.33 4.40 8.20
C ASP A 30 -0.12 3.46 7.99
N GLU A 31 -0.15 2.48 7.08
CA GLU A 31 0.85 1.41 7.03
C GLU A 31 1.97 1.57 6.00
N ASP A 32 1.95 2.58 5.10
CA ASP A 32 3.09 2.85 4.20
C ASP A 32 3.68 4.28 4.31
N LEU A 33 3.31 5.03 5.34
CA LEU A 33 3.88 6.37 5.63
C LEU A 33 5.11 6.30 6.53
N SER A 34 6.15 5.62 6.06
CA SER A 34 7.51 5.96 6.49
C SER A 34 8.18 6.78 5.38
N LEU A 35 8.14 8.12 5.55
CA LEU A 35 8.94 9.18 4.89
C LEU A 35 8.26 10.20 3.93
N ALA A 36 6.97 10.12 3.58
CA ALA A 36 6.39 11.05 2.57
C ALA A 36 5.00 11.66 2.88
N GLY A 37 4.70 11.97 4.14
CA GLY A 37 3.36 12.45 4.57
C GLY A 37 3.07 13.95 4.45
N ASP A 38 3.92 14.75 3.81
CA ASP A 38 3.87 16.22 3.95
C ASP A 38 3.86 17.04 2.63
N ALA A 39 3.80 16.37 1.48
CA ALA A 39 3.85 17.03 0.18
C ALA A 39 2.46 17.42 -0.34
N LEU A 40 2.25 18.71 -0.60
CA LEU A 40 1.08 19.22 -1.33
C LEU A 40 1.18 18.84 -2.81
N THR A 41 0.07 18.42 -3.42
CA THR A 41 -0.03 18.03 -4.82
C THR A 41 -0.91 19.01 -5.58
N LEU A 42 -0.83 18.98 -6.92
CA LEU A 42 -1.71 19.76 -7.80
C LEU A 42 -3.19 19.41 -7.60
N THR A 43 -3.49 18.14 -7.24
CA THR A 43 -4.86 17.69 -6.95
C THR A 43 -5.43 18.36 -5.70
N HIS A 44 -4.62 18.57 -4.65
CA HIS A 44 -5.05 19.31 -3.46
C HIS A 44 -5.36 20.78 -3.79
N LEU A 45 -4.57 21.41 -4.66
CA LEU A 45 -4.85 22.76 -5.17
C LEU A 45 -6.13 22.81 -6.02
N GLN A 46 -6.37 21.79 -6.84
CA GLN A 46 -7.61 21.66 -7.61
C GLN A 46 -8.84 21.57 -6.71
N MET A 47 -8.78 20.77 -5.64
CA MET A 47 -9.87 20.66 -4.66
C MET A 47 -10.15 22.00 -3.96
N ALA A 48 -9.09 22.72 -3.56
CA ALA A 48 -9.24 24.04 -2.95
C ALA A 48 -9.93 25.03 -3.90
N ILE A 49 -9.54 25.06 -5.16
CA ILE A 49 -10.18 25.92 -6.18
C ILE A 49 -11.61 25.47 -6.47
N GLN A 50 -11.88 24.16 -6.56
CA GLN A 50 -13.23 23.62 -6.73
C GLN A 50 -14.15 24.03 -5.58
N LEU A 51 -13.66 24.10 -4.34
CA LEU A 51 -14.44 24.62 -3.22
C LEU A 51 -14.96 26.05 -3.46
N LEU A 52 -14.20 26.89 -4.18
CA LEU A 52 -14.60 28.26 -4.52
C LEU A 52 -15.54 28.34 -5.73
N THR A 53 -15.34 27.50 -6.75
CA THR A 53 -16.06 27.61 -8.02
C THR A 53 -17.24 26.65 -8.14
N ALA A 54 -17.14 25.46 -7.57
CA ALA A 54 -18.11 24.38 -7.67
C ALA A 54 -18.06 23.46 -6.43
N PRO A 55 -18.51 23.95 -5.25
CA PRO A 55 -18.45 23.19 -4.01
C PRO A 55 -19.31 21.92 -4.06
N SER A 56 -18.89 20.87 -3.37
CA SER A 56 -19.62 19.61 -3.34
C SER A 56 -20.95 19.75 -2.58
N ASN A 57 -21.89 18.84 -2.86
CA ASN A 57 -23.17 18.80 -2.15
C ASN A 57 -22.98 18.54 -0.64
N GLU A 58 -21.95 17.80 -0.25
CA GLU A 58 -21.63 17.54 1.16
C GLU A 58 -21.11 18.80 1.85
N ASP A 59 -20.18 19.52 1.21
CA ASP A 59 -19.65 20.80 1.71
C ASP A 59 -20.75 21.83 1.87
N LEU A 60 -21.61 21.96 0.87
CA LEU A 60 -22.77 22.85 0.90
C LEU A 60 -23.75 22.49 2.02
N ASN A 61 -24.03 21.20 2.24
CA ASN A 61 -24.96 20.80 3.29
C ASN A 61 -24.37 21.05 4.70
N SER A 62 -23.06 20.87 4.86
CA SER A 62 -22.33 21.22 6.08
C SER A 62 -22.45 22.74 6.36
N ALA A 63 -22.15 23.56 5.35
CA ALA A 63 -22.24 25.01 5.42
C ALA A 63 -23.67 25.50 5.71
N VAL A 64 -24.68 24.98 5.00
CA VAL A 64 -26.10 25.30 5.22
C VAL A 64 -26.53 24.88 6.63
N THR A 65 -26.08 23.72 7.12
CA THR A 65 -26.41 23.28 8.48
C THR A 65 -25.82 24.22 9.54
N SER A 66 -24.58 24.67 9.37
CA SER A 66 -23.95 25.67 10.24
C SER A 66 -24.68 27.02 10.18
N LEU A 67 -24.99 27.50 8.97
CA LEU A 67 -25.74 28.74 8.73
C LEU A 67 -27.12 28.71 9.41
N VAL A 68 -27.87 27.61 9.22
CA VAL A 68 -29.19 27.42 9.84
C VAL A 68 -29.06 27.40 11.36
N ALA A 69 -28.00 26.81 11.92
CA ALA A 69 -27.79 26.80 13.37
C ALA A 69 -27.54 28.21 13.94
N LYS A 70 -26.76 29.04 13.23
CA LYS A 70 -26.38 30.39 13.68
C LYS A 70 -27.47 31.45 13.45
N TYR A 71 -28.16 31.40 12.32
CA TYR A 71 -29.04 32.49 11.86
C TYR A 71 -30.53 32.14 11.82
N ARG A 72 -30.94 31.03 12.47
CA ARG A 72 -32.36 30.61 12.53
C ARG A 72 -33.30 31.70 13.04
N GLN A 73 -32.83 32.50 14.00
CA GLN A 73 -33.62 33.55 14.65
C GLN A 73 -33.79 34.78 13.73
N SER A 74 -32.77 35.12 12.94
CA SER A 74 -32.81 36.23 11.99
C SER A 74 -33.68 35.91 10.77
N TRP A 75 -33.65 34.65 10.29
CA TRP A 75 -34.40 34.22 9.11
C TRP A 75 -35.14 32.90 9.35
N PRO A 76 -36.43 32.93 9.76
CA PRO A 76 -37.17 31.73 10.13
C PRO A 76 -37.39 30.75 8.98
N ASN A 77 -37.37 31.21 7.71
CA ASN A 77 -37.53 30.34 6.54
C ASN A 77 -36.24 29.62 6.09
N ILE A 78 -35.08 29.93 6.69
CA ILE A 78 -33.78 29.40 6.24
C ILE A 78 -33.62 27.89 6.46
N HIS A 79 -34.38 27.31 7.39
CA HIS A 79 -34.41 25.86 7.64
C HIS A 79 -34.88 25.05 6.43
N LYS A 80 -35.61 25.66 5.48
CA LYS A 80 -36.06 25.02 4.24
C LYS A 80 -34.92 24.72 3.27
N LEU A 81 -33.76 25.35 3.46
CA LEU A 81 -32.56 25.08 2.66
C LEU A 81 -31.91 23.75 3.05
N LYS A 82 -32.17 23.21 4.25
CA LYS A 82 -31.53 21.99 4.74
C LYS A 82 -32.10 20.76 4.04
N LEU A 83 -31.24 19.95 3.43
CA LEU A 83 -31.59 18.65 2.86
C LEU A 83 -31.13 17.50 3.76
N ASP A 84 -31.79 16.35 3.67
CA ASP A 84 -31.41 15.15 4.40
C ASP A 84 -30.07 14.61 3.83
N PRO A 85 -29.02 14.43 4.64
CA PRO A 85 -27.74 13.87 4.18
C PRO A 85 -27.88 12.52 3.46
N LYS A 86 -28.88 11.71 3.84
CA LYS A 86 -29.14 10.41 3.19
C LYS A 86 -29.62 10.54 1.75
N PHE A 87 -30.38 11.60 1.45
CA PHE A 87 -30.86 11.88 0.10
C PHE A 87 -29.72 12.33 -0.82
N LEU A 88 -28.83 13.19 -0.30
CA LEU A 88 -27.66 13.67 -1.05
C LEU A 88 -26.67 12.54 -1.39
N LYS A 89 -26.50 11.55 -0.49
CA LYS A 89 -25.69 10.35 -0.78
C LYS A 89 -26.30 9.44 -1.84
N SER A 90 -27.64 9.42 -1.97
CA SER A 90 -28.32 8.62 -3.00
C SER A 90 -28.35 9.27 -4.39
N CYS A 91 -28.18 10.59 -4.47
CA CYS A 91 -28.22 11.36 -5.71
C CYS A 91 -26.98 12.26 -5.84
N SER A 92 -25.85 11.68 -6.26
CA SER A 92 -24.57 12.39 -6.40
C SER A 92 -24.62 13.57 -7.38
N ASN A 93 -25.49 13.51 -8.40
CA ASN A 93 -25.58 14.52 -9.47
C ASN A 93 -26.66 15.59 -9.20
N TYR A 94 -27.14 15.70 -7.97
CA TYR A 94 -28.22 16.61 -7.60
C TYR A 94 -27.75 18.07 -7.49
N ASP A 95 -28.28 18.99 -8.31
CA ASP A 95 -27.92 20.42 -8.30
C ASP A 95 -28.48 21.17 -7.07
N TYR A 96 -27.84 20.97 -5.91
CA TYR A 96 -28.29 21.56 -4.65
C TYR A 96 -28.23 23.10 -4.68
N LEU A 97 -27.25 23.68 -5.37
CA LEU A 97 -27.12 25.12 -5.55
C LEU A 97 -28.32 25.73 -6.31
N ALA A 98 -28.90 25.02 -7.27
CA ALA A 98 -30.06 25.50 -8.02
C ALA A 98 -31.31 25.55 -7.14
N ASP A 99 -31.50 24.59 -6.24
CA ASP A 99 -32.64 24.65 -5.32
C ASP A 99 -32.46 25.72 -4.24
N ILE A 100 -31.23 25.91 -3.75
CA ILE A 100 -30.91 27.05 -2.89
C ILE A 100 -31.28 28.35 -3.61
N GLN A 101 -30.91 28.48 -4.89
CA GLN A 101 -31.29 29.63 -5.72
C GLN A 101 -32.81 29.79 -5.81
N GLU A 102 -33.55 28.75 -6.20
CA GLU A 102 -35.02 28.78 -6.35
C GLU A 102 -35.74 29.16 -5.05
N LEU A 103 -35.21 28.74 -3.90
CA LEU A 103 -35.75 29.08 -2.58
C LEU A 103 -35.45 30.53 -2.21
N LEU A 104 -34.25 31.03 -2.51
CA LEU A 104 -33.86 32.42 -2.26
C LEU A 104 -34.56 33.41 -3.21
N LEU A 105 -34.92 33.01 -4.43
CA LEU A 105 -35.74 33.82 -5.35
C LEU A 105 -37.12 34.17 -4.76
N LYS A 106 -37.60 33.45 -3.74
CA LYS A 106 -38.87 33.71 -3.05
C LYS A 106 -38.74 34.74 -1.91
N MET A 107 -37.52 35.18 -1.60
CA MET A 107 -37.20 36.17 -0.58
C MET A 107 -36.88 37.53 -1.22
N ASP A 108 -36.74 38.58 -0.40
CA ASP A 108 -36.26 39.88 -0.87
C ASP A 108 -34.78 39.81 -1.31
N GLU A 109 -34.42 40.60 -2.32
CA GLU A 109 -33.09 40.57 -2.95
C GLU A 109 -31.94 40.91 -1.98
N ALA A 110 -32.19 41.80 -1.02
CA ALA A 110 -31.22 42.17 0.00
C ALA A 110 -30.93 41.00 0.94
N SER A 111 -31.96 40.35 1.47
CA SER A 111 -31.78 39.16 2.32
C SER A 111 -31.21 37.98 1.55
N ALA A 112 -31.60 37.76 0.29
CA ALA A 112 -31.07 36.67 -0.53
C ALA A 112 -29.55 36.81 -0.79
N SER A 113 -29.09 38.01 -1.12
CA SER A 113 -27.67 38.29 -1.30
C SER A 113 -26.89 38.20 0.01
N GLU A 114 -27.44 38.68 1.12
CA GLU A 114 -26.83 38.57 2.45
C GLU A 114 -26.69 37.10 2.90
N ILE A 115 -27.73 36.28 2.70
CA ILE A 115 -27.70 34.84 2.99
C ILE A 115 -26.58 34.13 2.21
N LEU A 116 -26.41 34.44 0.93
CA LEU A 116 -25.38 33.81 0.09
C LEU A 116 -23.96 34.20 0.51
N VAL A 117 -23.75 35.45 0.92
CA VAL A 117 -22.46 35.89 1.47
C VAL A 117 -22.16 35.16 2.77
N LEU A 118 -23.12 35.07 3.69
CA LEU A 118 -22.92 34.32 4.94
C LEU A 118 -22.73 32.81 4.69
N LEU A 119 -23.43 32.25 3.71
CA LEU A 119 -23.24 30.84 3.31
C LEU A 119 -21.81 30.60 2.79
N GLY A 120 -21.26 31.53 2.01
CA GLY A 120 -19.87 31.47 1.56
C GLY A 120 -18.87 31.57 2.72
N GLU A 121 -19.14 32.42 3.72
CA GLU A 121 -18.30 32.50 4.91
C GLU A 121 -18.32 31.19 5.73
N GLU A 122 -19.50 30.58 5.89
CA GLU A 122 -19.65 29.30 6.57
C GLU A 122 -19.03 28.13 5.79
N LEU A 123 -19.06 28.17 4.45
CA LEU A 123 -18.43 27.16 3.59
C LEU A 123 -16.93 27.06 3.86
N ILE A 124 -16.23 28.19 3.88
CA ILE A 124 -14.80 28.22 4.19
C ILE A 124 -14.55 27.82 5.65
N THR A 125 -15.38 28.30 6.59
CA THR A 125 -15.20 28.00 8.01
C THR A 125 -15.37 26.51 8.32
N CYS A 126 -16.29 25.82 7.62
CA CYS A 126 -16.57 24.39 7.85
C CYS A 126 -15.65 23.47 7.05
N CYS A 127 -15.34 23.81 5.81
CA CYS A 127 -14.70 22.90 4.86
C CYS A 127 -13.20 23.17 4.65
N CYS A 128 -12.72 24.38 4.95
CA CYS A 128 -11.30 24.73 4.76
C CYS A 128 -10.47 24.33 5.98
N THR A 129 -10.21 23.03 6.15
CA THR A 129 -9.40 22.49 7.24
C THR A 129 -8.25 21.62 6.71
N GLY A 130 -7.17 21.49 7.49
CA GLY A 130 -6.07 20.57 7.20
C GLY A 130 -5.37 20.85 5.86
N ILE A 131 -5.52 19.93 4.89
CA ILE A 131 -4.83 19.99 3.60
C ILE A 131 -5.33 21.16 2.73
N ILE A 132 -6.64 21.47 2.76
CA ILE A 132 -7.23 22.55 1.95
C ILE A 132 -6.76 23.93 2.45
N GLU A 133 -6.67 24.13 3.77
CA GLU A 133 -6.11 25.35 4.36
C GLU A 133 -4.64 25.54 3.93
N ARG A 134 -3.84 24.47 4.01
CA ARG A 134 -2.45 24.49 3.55
C ARG A 134 -2.32 24.80 2.05
N ALA A 135 -3.25 24.28 1.23
CA ALA A 135 -3.29 24.54 -0.20
C ALA A 135 -3.61 26.02 -0.52
N PHE A 136 -4.54 26.67 0.19
CA PHE A 136 -4.74 28.11 -0.01
C PHE A 136 -3.59 28.95 0.52
N ARG A 137 -2.97 28.55 1.65
CA ARG A 137 -1.82 29.26 2.22
C ARG A 137 -0.60 29.24 1.29
N CYS A 138 -0.43 28.22 0.45
CA CYS A 138 0.70 28.16 -0.47
C CYS A 138 0.54 29.06 -1.71
N LEU A 139 -0.64 29.63 -1.97
CA LEU A 139 -0.88 30.53 -3.11
C LEU A 139 -0.29 31.93 -2.92
N GLY A 140 -0.11 32.41 -1.69
CA GLY A 140 0.48 33.73 -1.48
C GLY A 140 0.65 34.10 -0.01
N THR A 141 1.69 34.91 0.27
CA THR A 141 1.95 35.41 1.62
C THR A 141 1.12 36.64 1.96
N ASP A 142 0.66 37.36 0.94
CA ASP A 142 -0.29 38.45 1.05
C ASP A 142 -1.49 38.28 0.09
N LEU A 143 -2.47 39.17 0.22
CA LEU A 143 -3.69 39.15 -0.59
C LEU A 143 -3.41 39.34 -2.08
N GLN A 144 -2.46 40.18 -2.46
CA GLN A 144 -2.21 40.47 -3.87
C GLN A 144 -1.51 39.29 -4.56
N GLU A 145 -0.52 38.70 -3.90
CA GLU A 145 0.13 37.46 -4.33
C GLU A 145 -0.88 36.32 -4.44
N PHE A 146 -1.78 36.19 -3.46
CA PHE A 146 -2.85 35.19 -3.48
C PHE A 146 -3.76 35.34 -4.70
N LEU A 147 -4.24 36.55 -4.97
CA LEU A 147 -5.14 36.80 -6.11
C LEU A 147 -4.43 36.56 -7.46
N GLY A 148 -3.17 36.95 -7.58
CA GLY A 148 -2.36 36.70 -8.77
C GLY A 148 -2.08 35.21 -8.99
N SER A 149 -1.70 34.49 -7.95
CA SER A 149 -1.46 33.05 -8.01
C SER A 149 -2.72 32.24 -8.23
N LEU A 150 -3.87 32.68 -7.72
CA LEU A 150 -5.16 32.03 -7.96
C LEU A 150 -5.50 32.00 -9.45
N ASP A 151 -5.28 33.11 -10.16
CA ASP A 151 -5.44 33.22 -11.61
C ASP A 151 -4.49 32.24 -12.34
N GLY A 152 -3.20 32.29 -12.02
CA GLY A 152 -2.18 31.43 -12.64
C GLY A 152 -2.41 29.93 -12.41
N VAL A 153 -2.77 29.51 -11.20
CA VAL A 153 -3.04 28.10 -10.88
C VAL A 153 -4.34 27.63 -11.53
N TYR A 154 -5.37 28.48 -11.55
CA TYR A 154 -6.62 28.17 -12.23
C TYR A 154 -6.44 27.92 -13.73
N ASP A 155 -5.63 28.74 -14.40
CA ASP A 155 -5.30 28.55 -15.82
C ASP A 155 -4.61 27.20 -16.05
N VAL A 156 -3.63 26.84 -15.21
CA VAL A 156 -2.90 25.55 -15.29
C VAL A 156 -3.84 24.35 -15.10
N LEU A 157 -4.77 24.42 -14.14
CA LEU A 157 -5.73 23.34 -13.88
C LEU A 157 -6.72 23.16 -15.04
N LYS A 158 -7.20 24.27 -15.62
CA LYS A 158 -8.05 24.21 -16.83
C LYS A 158 -7.35 23.57 -18.03
N LEU A 159 -6.02 23.50 -18.09
CA LEU A 159 -5.31 22.85 -19.20
C LEU A 159 -5.56 21.34 -19.28
N GLN A 160 -6.07 20.73 -18.21
CA GLN A 160 -6.44 19.32 -18.19
C GLN A 160 -7.85 19.07 -18.73
N GLU A 161 -8.67 20.11 -18.90
CA GLU A 161 -10.04 20.02 -19.40
C GLU A 161 -10.13 20.67 -20.79
N ASP A 162 -10.60 19.93 -21.80
CA ASP A 162 -10.72 20.40 -23.21
C ASP A 162 -11.77 21.53 -23.41
N ASP A 163 -12.33 22.09 -22.34
CA ASP A 163 -13.51 22.94 -22.40
C ASP A 163 -13.19 24.42 -22.70
N VAL A 164 -13.91 24.96 -23.70
CA VAL A 164 -13.53 26.15 -24.48
C VAL A 164 -14.02 27.48 -23.84
N THR A 165 -14.41 27.47 -22.56
CA THR A 165 -15.05 28.64 -21.94
C THR A 165 -14.06 29.67 -21.38
N ASP A 166 -14.34 30.94 -21.73
CA ASP A 166 -13.61 32.17 -21.37
C ASP A 166 -13.34 32.21 -19.85
N THR A 167 -12.07 32.41 -19.49
CA THR A 167 -11.43 32.07 -18.20
C THR A 167 -12.14 32.52 -16.91
N GLY A 168 -12.06 31.68 -15.87
CA GLY A 168 -12.74 31.77 -14.57
C GLY A 168 -12.23 32.88 -13.66
N PHE A 169 -11.01 32.87 -13.14
CA PHE A 169 -10.47 34.01 -12.37
C PHE A 169 -9.55 34.86 -13.25
N VAL A 170 -9.53 36.18 -13.02
CA VAL A 170 -8.60 37.11 -13.67
C VAL A 170 -8.21 38.19 -12.67
N CYS A 171 -6.93 38.27 -12.30
CA CYS A 171 -6.44 39.37 -11.47
C CYS A 171 -6.12 40.58 -12.37
N ALA A 172 -6.97 41.62 -12.31
CA ALA A 172 -6.91 42.76 -13.23
C ALA A 172 -6.06 43.93 -12.72
N GLY A 173 -5.50 43.83 -11.52
CA GLY A 173 -4.68 44.86 -10.89
C GLY A 173 -4.65 44.74 -9.36
N ASP A 174 -4.14 45.79 -8.71
CA ASP A 174 -4.05 45.85 -7.24
C ASP A 174 -5.45 45.82 -6.61
N GLY A 175 -5.76 44.73 -5.90
CA GLY A 175 -7.05 44.53 -5.24
C GLY A 175 -8.25 44.44 -6.20
N GLU A 176 -8.03 44.05 -7.46
CA GLU A 176 -9.09 43.84 -8.44
C GLU A 176 -9.08 42.41 -8.99
N LEU A 177 -10.18 41.69 -8.77
CA LEU A 177 -10.40 40.33 -9.29
C LEU A 177 -11.65 40.33 -10.16
N ILE A 178 -11.56 39.77 -11.36
CA ILE A 178 -12.69 39.54 -12.25
C ILE A 178 -12.95 38.02 -12.26
N PHE A 179 -14.19 37.63 -11.99
CA PHE A 179 -14.63 36.24 -12.01
C PHE A 179 -15.72 36.05 -13.07
N THR A 180 -15.54 35.06 -13.94
CA THR A 180 -16.50 34.70 -14.98
C THR A 180 -17.32 33.51 -14.51
N SER A 181 -18.64 33.67 -14.41
CA SER A 181 -19.56 32.61 -14.03
C SER A 181 -20.90 32.77 -14.75
N GLU A 182 -21.44 31.65 -15.22
CA GLU A 182 -22.80 31.60 -15.79
C GLU A 182 -23.88 31.63 -14.71
N ARG A 183 -23.51 31.32 -13.45
CA ARG A 183 -24.43 31.26 -12.30
C ARG A 183 -24.19 32.46 -11.37
N PRO A 184 -25.16 33.39 -11.23
CA PRO A 184 -25.06 34.54 -10.31
C PRO A 184 -24.87 34.13 -8.84
N VAL A 185 -25.41 32.98 -8.45
CA VAL A 185 -25.31 32.45 -7.07
C VAL A 185 -23.87 32.21 -6.66
N ILE A 186 -23.05 31.66 -7.56
CA ILE A 186 -21.63 31.39 -7.31
C ILE A 186 -20.88 32.70 -7.09
N ALA A 187 -21.26 33.79 -7.79
CA ALA A 187 -20.61 35.08 -7.62
C ALA A 187 -20.81 35.64 -6.19
N TRP A 188 -22.02 35.52 -5.62
CA TRP A 188 -22.30 35.92 -4.24
C TRP A 188 -21.70 34.96 -3.20
N LEU A 189 -21.66 33.66 -3.50
CA LEU A 189 -21.01 32.67 -2.64
C LEU A 189 -19.49 32.90 -2.55
N LEU A 190 -18.86 33.19 -3.69
CA LEU A 190 -17.44 33.53 -3.79
C LEU A 190 -17.13 34.79 -2.99
N LEU A 191 -18.02 35.81 -2.99
CA LEU A 191 -17.85 37.03 -2.19
C LEU A 191 -17.69 36.71 -0.70
N GLY A 192 -18.55 35.85 -0.15
CA GLY A 192 -18.45 35.38 1.23
C GLY A 192 -17.20 34.54 1.48
N SER A 193 -16.91 33.63 0.55
CA SER A 193 -15.75 32.74 0.64
C SER A 193 -14.44 33.53 0.69
N LEU A 194 -14.28 34.56 -0.16
CA LEU A 194 -13.10 35.44 -0.17
C LEU A 194 -12.98 36.27 1.12
N LYS A 195 -14.08 36.74 1.70
CA LYS A 195 -14.06 37.41 3.02
C LYS A 195 -13.58 36.48 4.13
N ALA A 196 -14.10 35.26 4.18
CA ALA A 196 -13.67 34.28 5.17
C ALA A 196 -12.22 33.84 4.97
N LEU A 197 -11.80 33.60 3.73
CA LEU A 197 -10.40 33.25 3.41
C LEU A 197 -9.42 34.36 3.82
N THR A 198 -9.74 35.62 3.53
CA THR A 198 -8.87 36.75 3.90
C THR A 198 -8.73 36.91 5.42
N ARG A 199 -9.83 36.73 6.16
CA ARG A 199 -9.82 36.71 7.63
C ARG A 199 -9.04 35.52 8.18
N MET A 200 -9.23 34.33 7.61
CA MET A 200 -8.61 33.09 8.08
C MET A 200 -7.10 33.03 7.78
N LEU A 201 -6.68 33.40 6.58
CA LEU A 201 -5.29 33.28 6.13
C LEU A 201 -4.43 34.47 6.54
N TYR A 202 -4.97 35.70 6.39
CA TYR A 202 -4.19 36.93 6.56
C TYR A 202 -4.59 37.74 7.79
N LYS A 203 -5.66 37.35 8.50
CA LYS A 203 -6.22 38.12 9.64
C LYS A 203 -6.56 39.57 9.28
N VAL A 204 -6.99 39.79 8.04
CA VAL A 204 -7.39 41.10 7.52
C VAL A 204 -8.88 41.09 7.23
N ASP A 205 -9.61 42.07 7.78
CA ASP A 205 -10.99 42.32 7.37
C ASP A 205 -11.01 43.22 6.13
N VAL A 206 -11.50 42.66 5.03
CA VAL A 206 -11.59 43.34 3.75
C VAL A 206 -13.04 43.60 3.38
N ASN A 207 -13.33 44.83 2.98
CA ASN A 207 -14.59 45.18 2.34
C ASN A 207 -14.47 44.94 0.83
N ILE A 208 -15.21 43.93 0.35
CA ILE A 208 -15.23 43.53 -1.07
C ILE A 208 -16.53 44.01 -1.70
N LYS A 209 -16.43 44.85 -2.74
CA LYS A 209 -17.58 45.29 -3.55
C LYS A 209 -17.69 44.46 -4.82
N ILE A 210 -18.90 44.00 -5.14
CA ILE A 210 -19.19 43.25 -6.37
C ILE A 210 -19.94 44.12 -7.38
N GLU A 211 -19.43 44.17 -8.62
CA GLU A 211 -20.01 44.94 -9.73
C GLU A 211 -20.07 44.08 -11.01
N PRO A 212 -21.18 44.05 -11.76
CA PRO A 212 -21.21 43.37 -13.05
C PRO A 212 -20.40 44.17 -14.08
N VAL A 213 -19.63 43.49 -14.93
CA VAL A 213 -18.85 44.15 -15.99
C VAL A 213 -19.78 44.66 -17.09
N GLU A 214 -19.61 45.91 -17.51
CA GLU A 214 -20.40 46.50 -18.60
C GLU A 214 -20.13 45.76 -19.92
N GLY A 215 -21.19 45.25 -20.56
CA GLY A 215 -21.12 44.54 -21.85
C GLY A 215 -21.08 43.01 -21.76
N ASP A 216 -20.80 42.42 -20.59
CA ASP A 216 -20.84 40.95 -20.40
C ASP A 216 -21.55 40.60 -19.08
N ALA A 217 -22.73 40.00 -19.19
CA ALA A 217 -23.56 39.63 -18.04
C ALA A 217 -23.00 38.45 -17.23
N ARG A 218 -21.98 37.72 -17.73
CA ARG A 218 -21.37 36.57 -17.06
C ARG A 218 -20.14 36.95 -16.23
N ARG A 219 -19.67 38.19 -16.30
CA ARG A 219 -18.45 38.65 -15.62
C ARG A 219 -18.76 39.55 -14.43
N TYR A 220 -18.18 39.20 -13.28
CA TYR A 220 -18.33 39.91 -12.02
C TYR A 220 -16.98 40.45 -11.57
N ARG A 221 -16.93 41.72 -11.21
CA ARG A 221 -15.75 42.42 -10.71
C ARG A 221 -15.82 42.54 -9.20
N TYR A 222 -14.74 42.17 -8.52
CA TYR A 222 -14.55 42.21 -7.08
C TYR A 222 -13.47 43.24 -6.77
N LEU A 223 -13.85 44.30 -6.07
CA LEU A 223 -12.98 45.39 -5.66
C LEU A 223 -12.70 45.28 -4.16
N PHE A 224 -11.45 45.02 -3.81
CA PHE A 224 -11.00 44.85 -2.44
C PHE A 224 -10.61 46.20 -1.83
N SER A 225 -11.15 46.52 -0.66
CA SER A 225 -10.84 47.74 0.08
C SER A 225 -10.62 47.42 1.57
N LEU A 226 -9.51 47.86 2.15
CA LEU A 226 -9.21 47.66 3.57
C LEU A 226 -10.20 48.45 4.43
N VAL A 227 -10.76 47.80 5.45
CA VAL A 227 -11.55 48.48 6.47
C VAL A 227 -10.59 49.28 7.36
N LYS A 228 -10.63 50.61 7.27
CA LYS A 228 -9.90 51.47 8.21
C LYS A 228 -10.68 51.47 9.53
N ASP A 229 -10.11 50.91 10.58
CA ASP A 229 -10.67 50.99 11.93
C ASP A 229 -10.77 52.45 12.38
N ASN A 230 -11.98 53.01 12.33
CA ASN A 230 -12.33 54.22 13.04
C ASN A 230 -12.84 53.84 14.44
N SER A 231 -11.94 53.47 15.36
CA SER A 231 -12.12 53.76 16.80
C SER A 231 -10.94 53.31 17.68
N GLN A 232 -10.43 54.28 18.45
CA GLN A 232 -9.85 54.21 19.81
C GLN A 232 -8.46 54.85 19.99
N THR A 233 -8.46 56.19 20.06
CA THR A 233 -7.80 56.91 21.15
C THR A 233 -8.37 56.46 22.50
N LEU A 234 -7.60 55.74 23.30
CA LEU A 234 -7.61 55.75 24.78
C LEU A 234 -6.32 55.06 25.26
N GLN A 235 -5.64 55.70 26.20
CA GLN A 235 -4.33 55.35 26.73
C GLN A 235 -4.41 54.16 27.71
N MET A 236 -3.51 53.17 27.60
CA MET A 236 -2.77 52.56 28.73
C MET A 236 -1.70 51.57 28.24
N GLU A 237 -0.73 51.31 29.11
CA GLU A 237 0.68 51.02 28.83
C GLU A 237 1.05 49.56 28.43
N ARG A 238 2.17 49.49 27.68
CA ARG A 238 3.07 48.43 27.13
C ARG A 238 3.37 47.17 28.00
N PRO A 239 4.05 46.09 27.50
CA PRO A 239 5.06 46.10 26.42
C PRO A 239 5.08 45.00 25.33
N GLU A 240 5.57 45.42 24.16
CA GLU A 240 6.45 44.73 23.20
C GLU A 240 5.94 43.52 22.40
N GLU A 241 5.37 43.80 21.22
CA GLU A 241 5.90 43.30 19.93
C GLU A 241 5.51 44.31 18.81
N PRO A 242 6.41 44.72 17.90
CA PRO A 242 6.17 45.87 17.04
C PRO A 242 5.25 45.52 15.87
N LYS A 243 4.14 46.27 15.76
CA LYS A 243 3.35 46.47 14.55
C LYS A 243 4.28 46.84 13.37
N LYS A 244 4.52 45.89 12.47
CA LYS A 244 5.11 46.12 11.13
C LYS A 244 4.21 45.50 10.07
N LEU A 245 3.03 46.06 9.86
CA LEU A 245 2.21 45.79 8.68
C LEU A 245 1.67 47.16 8.25
N LEU A 246 2.21 47.68 7.13
CA LEU A 246 2.01 49.02 6.53
C LEU A 246 3.10 50.08 6.77
N GLU A 247 4.31 49.69 7.17
CA GLU A 247 5.49 50.36 6.60
C GLU A 247 5.83 49.64 5.31
N LYS A 248 5.60 50.31 4.18
CA LYS A 248 6.22 49.95 2.90
C LYS A 248 7.66 49.54 3.19
N VAL A 249 8.05 48.32 2.84
CA VAL A 249 9.47 48.03 2.57
C VAL A 249 9.96 49.19 1.69
N PRO A 250 11.10 49.83 2.00
CA PRO A 250 11.59 50.93 1.19
C PRO A 250 12.07 50.36 -0.15
N ARG A 251 11.16 50.14 -1.09
CA ARG A 251 11.49 50.12 -2.51
C ARG A 251 11.21 51.51 -3.06
N SER A 252 11.93 52.49 -2.51
CA SER A 252 12.36 53.61 -3.36
C SER A 252 13.50 53.05 -4.21
N ASN A 253 13.18 52.18 -5.16
CA ASN A 253 14.05 52.05 -6.33
C ASN A 253 14.07 53.45 -6.92
N SER A 254 15.26 54.01 -7.06
CA SER A 254 15.38 55.33 -7.64
C SER A 254 14.87 55.29 -9.07
N ALA A 255 14.09 56.30 -9.44
CA ALA A 255 13.56 56.45 -10.80
C ALA A 255 14.64 56.99 -11.78
N ASN A 256 15.86 57.24 -11.30
CA ASN A 256 16.94 57.76 -12.12
C ASN A 256 17.66 56.60 -12.82
N ALA A 257 17.61 56.58 -14.16
CA ALA A 257 18.29 55.55 -14.96
C ALA A 257 19.82 55.42 -14.68
N SER A 258 20.44 56.42 -14.07
CA SER A 258 21.87 56.46 -13.74
C SER A 258 22.30 55.56 -12.57
N ASP A 259 21.39 55.12 -11.71
CA ASP A 259 21.71 54.26 -10.56
C ASP A 259 21.29 52.80 -10.77
N LEU A 260 20.88 52.44 -12.00
CA LEU A 260 20.63 51.07 -12.40
C LEU A 260 21.89 50.23 -12.20
N GLN A 261 21.82 49.22 -11.33
CA GLN A 261 22.95 48.32 -11.04
C GLN A 261 23.28 47.37 -12.21
N MET A 262 22.39 47.26 -13.19
CA MET A 262 22.57 46.41 -14.36
C MET A 262 22.30 47.21 -15.63
N ASN A 263 23.26 47.17 -16.55
CA ASN A 263 23.09 47.76 -17.87
C ASN A 263 22.21 46.89 -18.78
N SER A 264 21.62 47.49 -19.82
CA SER A 264 20.74 46.81 -20.78
C SER A 264 21.41 45.66 -21.51
N SER A 265 22.71 45.79 -21.85
CA SER A 265 23.44 44.73 -22.56
C SER A 265 23.62 43.46 -21.72
N SER A 266 23.83 43.61 -20.41
CA SER A 266 23.90 42.52 -19.44
C SER A 266 22.53 41.89 -19.25
N PHE A 267 21.47 42.71 -19.16
CA PHE A 267 20.09 42.21 -19.08
C PHE A 267 19.71 41.37 -20.30
N CYS A 268 20.01 41.83 -21.53
CA CYS A 268 19.73 41.08 -22.76
C CYS A 268 20.52 39.77 -22.89
N LYS A 269 21.68 39.68 -22.24
CA LYS A 269 22.46 38.43 -22.16
C LYS A 269 21.91 37.49 -21.09
N MET A 270 21.45 38.03 -19.96
CA MET A 270 20.94 37.24 -18.84
C MET A 270 19.58 36.63 -19.16
N PHE A 271 18.71 37.36 -19.86
CA PHE A 271 17.40 36.89 -20.30
C PHE A 271 17.35 36.86 -21.84
N PRO A 272 17.70 35.74 -22.51
CA PRO A 272 17.71 35.67 -23.97
C PRO A 272 16.31 35.78 -24.59
N TRP A 273 15.30 35.28 -23.88
CA TRP A 273 13.91 35.16 -24.32
C TRP A 273 13.02 36.19 -23.63
N HIS A 274 13.33 37.47 -23.86
CA HIS A 274 12.55 38.59 -23.34
C HIS A 274 12.33 39.63 -24.45
N PHE A 275 11.25 40.40 -24.36
CA PHE A 275 11.08 41.61 -25.18
C PHE A 275 10.40 42.71 -24.38
N ILE A 276 10.61 43.96 -24.80
CA ILE A 276 9.92 45.14 -24.25
C ILE A 276 9.14 45.78 -25.38
N MET A 277 7.88 46.11 -25.13
CA MET A 277 7.02 46.83 -26.07
C MET A 277 6.39 48.08 -25.46
N ASN A 278 6.17 49.10 -26.30
CA ASN A 278 5.53 50.36 -25.92
C ASN A 278 3.98 50.26 -25.95
N GLU A 279 3.29 51.38 -25.70
CA GLU A 279 1.82 51.46 -25.71
C GLU A 279 1.19 51.12 -27.07
N GLN A 280 1.95 51.28 -28.16
CA GLN A 280 1.54 50.96 -29.54
C GLN A 280 1.83 49.49 -29.92
N LEU A 281 2.33 48.68 -28.98
CA LEU A 281 2.78 47.30 -29.19
C LEU A 281 3.95 47.17 -30.17
N GLU A 282 4.80 48.19 -30.23
CA GLU A 282 6.06 48.16 -30.97
C GLU A 282 7.21 47.69 -30.07
N LEU A 283 8.06 46.83 -30.61
CA LEU A 283 9.21 46.26 -29.93
C LEU A 283 10.31 47.31 -29.76
N VAL A 284 10.62 47.64 -28.51
CA VAL A 284 11.66 48.58 -28.10
C VAL A 284 12.97 47.86 -27.81
N GLN A 285 12.88 46.67 -27.20
CA GLN A 285 14.05 45.86 -26.82
C GLN A 285 13.79 44.38 -27.07
N LEU A 286 14.82 43.66 -27.50
CA LEU A 286 14.82 42.21 -27.64
C LEU A 286 16.00 41.61 -26.89
N GLY A 287 15.73 40.50 -26.20
CA GLY A 287 16.75 39.61 -25.65
C GLY A 287 17.58 38.96 -26.74
N ARG A 288 18.75 38.43 -26.37
CA ARG A 288 19.71 37.89 -27.35
C ARG A 288 19.14 36.74 -28.19
N GLY A 289 18.25 35.93 -27.63
CA GLY A 289 17.55 34.84 -28.33
C GLY A 289 16.64 35.37 -29.44
N PHE A 290 15.68 36.21 -29.09
CA PHE A 290 14.81 36.85 -30.09
C PHE A 290 15.56 37.75 -31.06
N SER A 291 16.60 38.44 -30.61
CA SER A 291 17.44 39.28 -31.45
C SER A 291 18.17 38.46 -32.53
N LYS A 292 18.67 37.26 -32.19
CA LYS A 292 19.28 36.35 -33.18
C LYS A 292 18.29 35.92 -34.26
N LEU A 293 17.01 35.76 -33.90
CA LEU A 293 15.94 35.33 -34.81
C LEU A 293 15.38 36.48 -35.67
N TYR A 294 15.07 37.63 -35.06
CA TYR A 294 14.26 38.66 -35.70
C TYR A 294 15.01 39.93 -36.08
N LYS A 295 16.17 40.22 -35.48
CA LYS A 295 16.91 41.47 -35.77
C LYS A 295 17.20 41.71 -37.26
N PRO A 296 17.51 40.71 -38.11
CA PRO A 296 17.71 40.92 -39.54
C PRO A 296 16.48 41.46 -40.27
N TYR A 297 15.28 41.23 -39.74
CA TYR A 297 14.00 41.49 -40.41
C TYR A 297 13.28 42.75 -39.89
N LEU A 298 13.75 43.35 -38.79
CA LEU A 298 13.10 44.53 -38.17
C LEU A 298 13.13 45.77 -39.08
N ALA A 299 14.17 45.92 -39.91
CA ALA A 299 14.29 47.04 -40.83
C ALA A 299 13.27 46.98 -41.98
N ASP A 300 12.92 45.76 -42.43
CA ASP A 300 12.08 45.55 -43.61
C ASP A 300 10.59 45.41 -43.25
N PHE A 301 10.26 44.81 -42.10
CA PHE A 301 8.88 44.48 -41.71
C PHE A 301 8.37 45.28 -40.51
N GLY A 302 9.15 46.25 -40.03
CA GLY A 302 8.81 47.12 -38.90
C GLY A 302 8.98 46.45 -37.53
N CYS A 303 8.54 47.13 -36.47
CA CYS A 303 8.74 46.69 -35.10
C CYS A 303 7.44 46.22 -34.42
N GLN A 304 6.35 45.98 -35.16
CA GLN A 304 5.09 45.57 -34.57
C GLN A 304 5.19 44.15 -33.97
N ALA A 305 4.83 43.98 -32.69
CA ALA A 305 4.93 42.68 -32.01
C ALA A 305 4.10 41.59 -32.71
N THR A 306 2.90 41.92 -33.20
CA THR A 306 1.99 40.98 -33.87
C THR A 306 2.53 40.42 -35.19
N THR A 307 3.55 41.06 -35.78
CA THR A 307 4.21 40.55 -37.00
C THR A 307 5.06 39.32 -36.68
N TYR A 308 5.66 39.28 -35.49
CA TYR A 308 6.64 38.25 -35.10
C TYR A 308 6.10 37.24 -34.11
N PHE A 309 5.09 37.64 -33.33
CA PHE A 309 4.58 36.86 -32.19
C PHE A 309 3.09 36.58 -32.34
N ASP A 310 2.71 35.32 -32.13
CA ASP A 310 1.32 34.87 -32.02
C ASP A 310 0.96 34.61 -30.55
N PHE A 311 0.00 35.35 -30.02
CA PHE A 311 -0.39 35.28 -28.61
C PHE A 311 -1.45 34.18 -28.45
N LYS A 312 -0.98 32.95 -28.25
CA LYS A 312 -1.85 31.77 -28.09
C LYS A 312 -2.59 31.77 -26.76
N ARG A 313 -1.94 32.24 -25.70
CA ARG A 313 -2.55 32.38 -24.36
C ARG A 313 -2.23 33.73 -23.71
N PRO A 314 -3.18 34.30 -22.95
CA PRO A 314 -4.57 33.83 -22.73
C PRO A 314 -5.43 33.89 -24.01
N LYS A 315 -6.36 32.94 -24.17
CA LYS A 315 -7.26 32.88 -25.34
C LYS A 315 -8.20 34.09 -25.37
N GLY A 316 -8.58 34.56 -26.55
CA GLY A 316 -9.52 35.69 -26.71
C GLY A 316 -8.94 37.07 -26.36
N LEU A 317 -7.63 37.17 -26.16
CA LEU A 317 -6.95 38.42 -25.88
C LEU A 317 -7.06 39.36 -27.09
N THR A 318 -7.66 40.54 -26.86
CA THR A 318 -7.61 41.61 -27.85
C THR A 318 -6.23 42.28 -27.79
N MET A 319 -5.56 42.40 -28.94
CA MET A 319 -4.21 42.98 -29.04
C MET A 319 -4.22 44.51 -28.83
N LYS A 320 -4.44 44.92 -27.58
CA LYS A 320 -4.39 46.30 -27.10
C LYS A 320 -3.61 46.34 -25.80
N PHE A 321 -2.74 47.33 -25.64
CA PHE A 321 -1.87 47.48 -24.46
C PHE A 321 -2.63 47.34 -23.13
N ARG A 322 -3.76 48.04 -22.99
CA ARG A 322 -4.58 48.00 -21.76
C ARG A 322 -5.14 46.62 -21.43
N GLU A 323 -5.48 45.81 -22.44
CA GLU A 323 -5.99 44.45 -22.20
C GLU A 323 -4.87 43.49 -21.78
N ILE A 324 -3.65 43.68 -22.30
CA ILE A 324 -2.47 42.92 -21.87
C ILE A 324 -2.11 43.27 -20.43
N VAL A 325 -2.14 44.55 -20.06
CA VAL A 325 -1.87 45.02 -18.69
C VAL A 325 -2.82 44.36 -17.68
N ARG A 326 -4.12 44.25 -18.01
CA ARG A 326 -5.12 43.57 -17.17
C ARG A 326 -4.92 42.06 -17.02
N ARG A 327 -4.02 41.47 -17.81
CA ARG A 327 -3.74 40.04 -17.84
C ARG A 327 -2.31 39.71 -17.40
N THR A 328 -1.58 40.67 -16.81
CA THR A 328 -0.16 40.52 -16.41
C THR A 328 0.09 39.39 -15.40
N TYR A 329 -0.91 39.02 -14.61
CA TYR A 329 -0.82 37.89 -13.68
C TYR A 329 -1.10 36.52 -14.33
N THR A 330 -1.68 36.50 -15.55
CA THR A 330 -1.84 35.26 -16.32
C THR A 330 -0.53 34.87 -17.02
N PRO A 331 -0.18 33.57 -17.05
CA PRO A 331 0.94 33.11 -17.87
C PRO A 331 0.61 33.24 -19.35
N PHE A 332 1.54 33.81 -20.12
CA PHE A 332 1.43 33.95 -21.56
C PHE A 332 2.15 32.81 -22.27
N LEU A 333 1.54 32.31 -23.33
CA LEU A 333 2.15 31.39 -24.27
C LEU A 333 2.19 32.06 -25.63
N ILE A 334 3.40 32.32 -26.12
CA ILE A 334 3.65 33.08 -27.34
C ILE A 334 4.29 32.16 -28.36
N GLY A 335 3.61 31.93 -29.48
CA GLY A 335 4.15 31.26 -30.66
C GLY A 335 5.03 32.19 -31.48
N LEU A 336 6.09 31.65 -32.07
CA LEU A 336 6.97 32.38 -32.96
C LEU A 336 6.50 32.26 -34.41
N ASN A 337 6.21 33.40 -35.03
CA ASN A 337 5.83 33.50 -36.43
C ASN A 337 7.08 33.70 -37.30
N SER A 338 7.04 33.11 -38.50
CA SER A 338 7.99 33.45 -39.56
C SER A 338 7.71 34.86 -40.08
N PRO A 339 8.74 35.70 -40.30
CA PRO A 339 8.57 36.97 -41.00
C PRO A 339 7.91 36.76 -42.39
N PRO A 340 7.08 37.71 -42.87
CA PRO A 340 6.38 37.55 -44.15
C PRO A 340 7.34 37.27 -45.31
N GLY A 341 7.16 36.16 -46.02
CA GLY A 341 7.96 35.81 -47.21
C GLY A 341 9.25 35.01 -46.93
N VAL A 342 9.50 34.58 -45.70
CA VAL A 342 10.65 33.71 -45.34
C VAL A 342 10.18 32.26 -45.17
N SER A 343 10.63 31.36 -46.05
CA SER A 343 10.24 29.93 -46.01
C SER A 343 11.12 29.06 -45.09
N ASP A 344 12.41 29.37 -44.96
CA ASP A 344 13.38 28.64 -44.11
C ASP A 344 13.60 29.35 -42.76
N PHE A 345 12.57 29.38 -41.91
CA PHE A 345 12.70 29.90 -40.55
C PHE A 345 12.79 28.73 -39.54
N SER A 346 13.93 28.57 -38.89
CA SER A 346 14.22 27.40 -38.04
C SER A 346 13.39 27.32 -36.75
N ALA A 347 12.78 28.43 -36.34
CA ALA A 347 12.01 28.54 -35.10
C ALA A 347 10.48 28.56 -35.33
N ILE A 348 9.99 28.14 -36.51
CA ILE A 348 8.56 28.05 -36.79
C ILE A 348 7.93 27.07 -35.79
N GLY A 349 6.90 27.52 -35.08
CA GLY A 349 6.16 26.68 -34.13
C GLY A 349 6.83 26.54 -32.76
N LEU A 350 7.98 27.17 -32.53
CA LEU A 350 8.54 27.31 -31.19
C LEU A 350 7.58 28.16 -30.34
N GLU A 351 7.28 27.68 -29.14
CA GLU A 351 6.46 28.39 -28.18
C GLU A 351 7.31 28.86 -27.01
N ILE A 352 7.07 30.07 -26.55
CA ILE A 352 7.73 30.66 -25.39
C ILE A 352 6.66 30.88 -24.33
N LYS A 353 6.85 30.22 -23.18
CA LYS A 353 5.98 30.39 -22.01
C LYS A 353 6.62 31.39 -21.07
N GLY A 354 5.86 32.38 -20.62
CA GLY A 354 6.40 33.43 -19.78
C GLY A 354 5.34 34.30 -19.13
N GLN A 355 5.77 35.42 -18.56
CA GLN A 355 4.91 36.38 -17.91
C GLN A 355 5.12 37.78 -18.50
N MET A 356 4.05 38.58 -18.50
CA MET A 356 4.08 39.99 -18.84
C MET A 356 4.16 40.83 -17.57
N VAL A 357 5.09 41.78 -17.52
CA VAL A 357 5.29 42.72 -16.42
C VAL A 357 5.08 44.12 -16.94
N HIS A 358 4.21 44.89 -16.29
CA HIS A 358 4.01 46.30 -16.62
C HIS A 358 5.06 47.15 -15.88
N CYS A 359 5.82 47.94 -16.64
CA CYS A 359 6.81 48.89 -16.12
C CYS A 359 6.21 50.30 -16.14
N PRO A 360 5.69 50.81 -15.01
CA PRO A 360 5.00 52.10 -14.98
C PRO A 360 5.92 53.28 -15.27
N GLU A 361 7.22 53.17 -14.99
CA GLU A 361 8.21 54.24 -15.18
C GLU A 361 8.40 54.58 -16.67
N SER A 362 8.34 53.57 -17.53
CA SER A 362 8.49 53.72 -18.99
C SER A 362 7.18 53.51 -19.75
N ASN A 363 6.07 53.29 -19.04
CA ASN A 363 4.76 52.90 -19.60
C ASN A 363 4.91 51.81 -20.68
N SER A 364 5.67 50.75 -20.35
CA SER A 364 6.03 49.67 -21.28
C SER A 364 5.65 48.30 -20.69
N LEU A 365 5.52 47.31 -21.55
CA LEU A 365 5.32 45.91 -21.17
C LEU A 365 6.59 45.10 -21.43
N LEU A 366 7.09 44.45 -20.40
CA LEU A 366 8.22 43.53 -20.45
C LEU A 366 7.69 42.10 -20.41
N PHE A 367 7.95 41.34 -21.47
CA PHE A 367 7.77 39.89 -21.46
C PHE A 367 9.06 39.20 -21.05
N ILE A 368 9.01 38.29 -20.08
CA ILE A 368 10.10 37.37 -19.75
C ILE A 368 9.54 35.96 -19.83
N GLY A 369 10.20 35.09 -20.59
CA GLY A 369 9.80 33.70 -20.68
C GLY A 369 10.95 32.77 -21.01
N SER A 370 10.59 31.51 -21.24
CA SER A 370 11.49 30.42 -21.56
C SER A 370 10.87 29.55 -22.65
N PRO A 371 11.67 28.92 -23.52
CA PRO A 371 11.17 27.97 -24.52
C PRO A 371 10.36 26.84 -23.87
N PHE A 372 9.17 26.58 -24.39
CA PHE A 372 8.31 25.49 -23.97
C PHE A 372 8.63 24.25 -24.80
N LEU A 373 9.36 23.30 -24.20
CA LEU A 373 9.97 22.15 -24.90
C LEU A 373 9.83 20.85 -24.09
N ASP A 374 9.54 19.76 -24.79
CA ASP A 374 9.45 18.42 -24.21
C ASP A 374 10.77 17.64 -24.37
N GLY A 375 11.77 18.02 -23.56
CA GLY A 375 13.07 17.33 -23.50
C GLY A 375 14.09 17.76 -24.56
N LEU A 376 15.15 16.96 -24.74
CA LEU A 376 16.27 17.33 -25.61
C LEU A 376 15.92 17.30 -27.10
N ASP A 377 15.02 16.40 -27.52
CA ASP A 377 14.60 16.29 -28.92
C ASP A 377 13.94 17.61 -29.38
N GLY A 378 13.13 18.22 -28.52
CA GLY A 378 12.49 19.51 -28.79
C GLY A 378 13.47 20.67 -29.03
N LEU A 379 14.66 20.64 -28.42
CA LEU A 379 15.71 21.62 -28.70
C LEU A 379 16.26 21.44 -30.13
N THR A 380 16.59 20.20 -30.49
CA THR A 380 17.19 19.89 -31.80
C THR A 380 16.24 20.15 -32.96
N CYS A 381 14.95 19.82 -32.80
CA CYS A 381 13.92 20.06 -33.80
C CYS A 381 13.70 21.55 -34.08
N ASN A 382 13.88 22.41 -33.08
CA ASN A 382 13.70 23.86 -33.19
C ASN A 382 15.01 24.64 -33.42
N GLY A 383 16.12 23.93 -33.68
CA GLY A 383 17.44 24.55 -33.91
C GLY A 383 17.99 25.32 -32.71
N LEU A 384 17.52 25.00 -31.50
CA LEU A 384 17.98 25.59 -30.25
C LEU A 384 19.08 24.75 -29.63
N PHE A 385 20.03 25.42 -28.98
CA PHE A 385 21.04 24.75 -28.17
C PHE A 385 20.67 24.85 -26.69
N ILE A 386 21.12 23.88 -25.90
CA ILE A 386 20.99 23.95 -24.43
C ILE A 386 21.68 25.20 -23.84
N SER A 387 22.66 25.76 -24.56
CA SER A 387 23.33 27.02 -24.21
C SER A 387 22.46 28.27 -24.40
N ASP A 388 21.37 28.17 -25.17
CA ASP A 388 20.42 29.26 -25.37
C ASP A 388 19.42 29.36 -24.20
N ILE A 389 19.42 28.38 -23.28
CA ILE A 389 18.68 28.41 -22.02
C ILE A 389 19.65 28.76 -20.87
N PRO A 390 19.45 29.89 -20.16
CA PRO A 390 20.32 30.31 -19.06
C PRO A 390 20.42 29.28 -17.93
N LEU A 391 21.51 29.30 -17.17
CA LEU A 391 21.72 28.38 -16.04
C LEU A 391 20.74 28.57 -14.88
N HIS A 392 20.23 29.78 -14.68
CA HIS A 392 19.26 30.10 -13.63
C HIS A 392 17.81 29.79 -14.04
N ASP A 393 17.61 29.39 -15.29
CA ASP A 393 16.29 29.03 -15.81
C ASP A 393 15.98 27.57 -15.47
N ALA A 394 14.91 27.35 -14.71
CA ALA A 394 14.49 26.02 -14.27
C ALA A 394 14.15 25.07 -15.44
N THR A 395 13.78 25.60 -16.62
CA THR A 395 13.51 24.77 -17.80
C THR A 395 14.70 23.91 -18.19
N ARG A 396 15.93 24.40 -17.97
CA ARG A 396 17.16 23.64 -18.22
C ARG A 396 17.27 22.40 -17.33
N GLU A 397 16.97 22.55 -16.05
CA GLU A 397 17.00 21.44 -15.09
C GLU A 397 15.89 20.42 -15.39
N VAL A 398 14.69 20.89 -15.70
CA VAL A 398 13.55 20.04 -16.06
C VAL A 398 13.88 19.16 -17.28
N ILE A 399 14.48 19.73 -18.33
CA ILE A 399 14.89 18.97 -19.51
C ILE A 399 15.92 17.89 -19.15
N LEU A 400 16.93 18.22 -18.34
CA LEU A 400 17.98 17.26 -17.95
C LEU A 400 17.46 16.14 -17.05
N VAL A 401 16.59 16.47 -16.08
CA VAL A 401 15.94 15.49 -15.20
C VAL A 401 15.05 14.54 -16.00
N GLY A 402 14.30 15.06 -16.99
CA GLY A 402 13.46 14.25 -17.86
C GLY A 402 14.25 13.21 -18.66
N GLU A 403 15.44 13.57 -19.17
CA GLU A 403 16.34 12.62 -19.85
C GLU A 403 16.95 11.61 -18.90
N GLN A 404 17.39 12.04 -17.73
CA GLN A 404 17.95 11.15 -16.71
C GLN A 404 16.90 10.11 -16.25
N ALA A 405 15.66 10.54 -16.05
CA ALA A 405 14.54 9.67 -15.72
C ALA A 405 14.29 8.64 -16.84
N ARG A 406 14.22 9.09 -18.10
CA ARG A 406 14.06 8.20 -19.27
C ARG A 406 15.18 7.15 -19.37
N ALA A 407 16.43 7.54 -19.12
CA ALA A 407 17.57 6.63 -19.13
C ALA A 407 17.51 5.58 -17.99
N GLN A 408 17.04 5.98 -16.81
CA GLN A 408 16.95 5.10 -15.64
C GLN A 408 15.74 4.16 -15.69
N ASP A 409 14.65 4.55 -16.35
CA ASP A 409 13.39 3.81 -16.37
C ASP A 409 13.55 2.39 -16.95
N GLY A 410 14.32 2.26 -18.03
CA GLY A 410 14.62 0.96 -18.65
C GLY A 410 15.50 0.05 -17.79
N LEU A 411 16.35 0.63 -16.92
CA LEU A 411 17.12 -0.15 -15.95
C LEU A 411 16.24 -0.60 -14.78
N ARG A 412 15.40 0.31 -14.25
CA ARG A 412 14.49 0.05 -13.14
C ARG A 412 13.56 -1.13 -13.43
N ARG A 413 12.89 -1.14 -14.59
CA ARG A 413 12.02 -2.26 -15.02
C ARG A 413 12.75 -3.60 -15.09
N ARG A 414 14.02 -3.60 -15.51
CA ARG A 414 14.84 -4.82 -15.54
C ARG A 414 15.24 -5.28 -14.14
N MET A 415 15.55 -4.36 -13.23
CA MET A 415 15.84 -4.70 -11.84
C MET A 415 14.61 -5.26 -11.12
N ASP A 416 13.44 -4.68 -11.34
CA ASP A 416 12.19 -5.16 -10.73
C ASP A 416 11.85 -6.58 -11.19
N LYS A 417 11.99 -6.85 -12.51
CA LYS A 417 11.79 -8.21 -13.06
C LYS A 417 12.81 -9.21 -12.51
N LEU A 418 14.08 -8.81 -12.38
CA LEU A 418 15.13 -9.66 -11.81
C LEU A 418 14.86 -9.96 -10.32
N LYS A 419 14.45 -8.95 -9.56
CA LYS A 419 14.11 -9.09 -8.13
C LYS A 419 12.98 -10.10 -7.94
N SER A 420 11.89 -9.96 -8.69
CA SER A 420 10.76 -10.89 -8.66
C SER A 420 11.19 -12.33 -9.02
N SER A 421 12.02 -12.51 -10.04
CA SER A 421 12.54 -13.84 -10.40
C SER A 421 13.43 -14.46 -9.32
N ILE A 422 14.26 -13.66 -8.64
CA ILE A 422 15.10 -14.13 -7.52
C ILE A 422 14.22 -14.55 -6.34
N GLU A 423 13.17 -13.79 -6.04
CA GLU A 423 12.25 -14.08 -4.95
C GLU A 423 11.46 -15.37 -5.18
N GLU A 424 10.96 -15.58 -6.39
CA GLU A 424 10.34 -16.84 -6.80
C GLU A 424 11.30 -18.02 -6.67
N ALA A 425 12.54 -17.89 -7.16
CA ALA A 425 13.55 -18.93 -7.06
C ALA A 425 13.90 -19.27 -5.60
N ASN A 426 14.03 -18.26 -4.73
CA ASN A 426 14.29 -18.46 -3.31
C ASN A 426 13.11 -19.17 -2.62
N SER A 427 11.87 -18.81 -2.98
CA SER A 427 10.67 -19.49 -2.49
C SER A 427 10.62 -20.97 -2.92
N ALA A 428 11.09 -21.30 -4.12
CA ALA A 428 11.14 -22.68 -4.60
C ALA A 428 12.21 -23.48 -3.85
N VAL A 429 13.41 -22.92 -3.66
CA VAL A 429 14.50 -23.56 -2.91
C VAL A 429 14.11 -23.82 -1.45
N THR A 430 13.45 -22.87 -0.80
CA THR A 430 12.97 -23.06 0.58
C THR A 430 11.91 -24.15 0.69
N LYS A 431 10.97 -24.23 -0.27
CA LYS A 431 10.00 -25.35 -0.35
C LYS A 431 10.70 -26.70 -0.53
N GLU A 432 11.70 -26.78 -1.41
CA GLU A 432 12.47 -28.00 -1.63
C GLU A 432 13.26 -28.40 -0.39
N ARG A 433 13.92 -27.44 0.28
CA ARG A 433 14.61 -27.67 1.56
C ARG A 433 13.66 -28.24 2.61
N LYS A 434 12.46 -27.66 2.77
CA LYS A 434 11.47 -28.16 3.72
C LYS A 434 11.04 -29.60 3.41
N LYS A 435 10.84 -29.93 2.12
CA LYS A 435 10.54 -31.31 1.69
C LYS A 435 11.69 -32.26 2.05
N ASN A 436 12.94 -31.88 1.77
CA ASN A 436 14.11 -32.70 2.08
C ASN A 436 14.26 -32.95 3.59
N VAL A 437 14.04 -31.93 4.42
CA VAL A 437 14.07 -32.07 5.89
C VAL A 437 12.93 -32.97 6.37
N SER A 438 11.72 -32.80 5.84
CA SER A 438 10.57 -33.66 6.15
C SER A 438 10.85 -35.13 5.81
N LEU A 439 11.45 -35.41 4.65
CA LEU A 439 11.83 -36.76 4.24
C LEU A 439 12.90 -37.38 5.16
N LEU A 440 13.86 -36.58 5.64
CA LEU A 440 14.88 -37.06 6.58
C LEU A 440 14.27 -37.45 7.93
N HIS A 441 13.31 -36.67 8.44
CA HIS A 441 12.60 -37.00 9.68
C HIS A 441 11.70 -38.23 9.59
N LEU A 442 11.25 -38.62 8.39
CA LEU A 442 10.51 -39.88 8.19
C LEU A 442 11.41 -41.12 8.29
N ILE A 443 12.72 -40.97 8.03
CA ILE A 443 13.67 -42.10 8.00
C ILE A 443 14.44 -42.19 9.33
N PHE A 444 14.87 -41.05 9.86
CA PHE A 444 15.73 -40.98 11.03
C PHE A 444 15.05 -40.25 12.20
N PRO A 445 15.38 -40.62 13.45
CA PRO A 445 15.03 -39.82 14.61
C PRO A 445 15.46 -38.36 14.46
N ALA A 446 14.71 -37.42 15.03
CA ALA A 446 14.90 -35.98 14.81
C ALA A 446 16.33 -35.50 15.08
N GLU A 447 16.96 -35.94 16.18
CA GLU A 447 18.34 -35.57 16.52
C GLU A 447 19.38 -36.08 15.49
N ILE A 448 19.12 -37.24 14.88
CA ILE A 448 20.00 -37.88 13.90
C ILE A 448 19.79 -37.21 12.54
N ALA A 449 18.53 -36.93 12.17
CA ALA A 449 18.19 -36.21 10.94
C ALA A 449 18.85 -34.82 10.89
N GLU A 450 18.81 -34.07 12.00
CA GLU A 450 19.44 -32.76 12.11
C GLU A 450 20.96 -32.82 11.97
N LYS A 451 21.61 -33.77 12.66
CA LYS A 451 23.06 -33.98 12.55
C LYS A 451 23.51 -34.40 11.15
N LEU A 452 22.74 -35.29 10.49
CA LEU A 452 23.01 -35.68 9.09
C LEU A 452 22.85 -34.48 8.15
N TRP A 453 21.82 -33.65 8.37
CA TRP A 453 21.58 -32.46 7.56
C TRP A 453 22.70 -31.42 7.69
N LEU A 454 23.23 -31.24 8.90
CA LEU A 454 24.39 -30.39 9.19
C LEU A 454 25.72 -30.98 8.70
N GLY A 455 25.72 -32.20 8.13
CA GLY A 455 26.92 -32.89 7.66
C GLY A 455 27.85 -33.38 8.78
N SER A 456 27.33 -33.49 10.00
CA SER A 456 28.09 -33.99 11.16
C SER A 456 28.15 -35.52 11.15
N SER A 457 29.25 -36.09 11.65
CA SER A 457 29.35 -37.53 11.87
C SER A 457 28.48 -37.96 13.06
N ILE A 458 27.86 -39.13 12.94
CA ILE A 458 27.01 -39.70 13.99
C ILE A 458 27.71 -40.90 14.58
N ASP A 459 28.16 -40.76 15.82
CA ASP A 459 28.80 -41.83 16.56
C ASP A 459 27.75 -42.82 17.08
N ALA A 460 28.15 -44.09 17.16
CA ALA A 460 27.31 -45.12 17.76
C ALA A 460 27.14 -44.86 19.26
N LYS A 461 25.90 -45.00 19.74
CA LYS A 461 25.54 -44.77 21.15
C LYS A 461 24.92 -46.01 21.76
N THR A 462 25.24 -46.26 23.02
CA THR A 462 24.63 -47.31 23.82
C THR A 462 23.40 -46.77 24.54
N TYR A 463 22.27 -47.42 24.35
CA TYR A 463 20.99 -47.08 24.97
C TYR A 463 20.61 -48.16 25.99
N PRO A 464 20.48 -47.82 27.28
CA PRO A 464 19.96 -48.75 28.29
C PRO A 464 18.44 -48.92 28.15
N ASP A 465 17.92 -50.04 28.66
CA ASP A 465 16.48 -50.28 28.85
C ASP A 465 15.58 -50.11 27.62
N VAL A 466 16.13 -50.31 26.42
CA VAL A 466 15.36 -50.30 25.17
C VAL A 466 14.49 -51.55 25.09
N THR A 467 13.20 -51.37 24.80
CA THR A 467 12.28 -52.49 24.56
C THR A 467 12.13 -52.70 23.05
N ILE A 468 12.46 -53.90 22.60
CA ILE A 468 12.43 -54.33 21.19
C ILE A 468 11.27 -55.30 20.99
N LEU A 469 10.53 -55.08 19.92
CA LEU A 469 9.50 -55.98 19.40
C LEU A 469 9.95 -56.52 18.05
N PHE A 470 9.97 -57.84 17.93
CA PHE A 470 10.06 -58.53 16.65
C PHE A 470 8.73 -59.21 16.37
N SER A 471 8.24 -59.08 15.13
CA SER A 471 7.09 -59.84 14.65
C SER A 471 7.36 -60.49 13.32
N ASP A 472 6.71 -61.62 13.06
CA ASP A 472 6.86 -62.43 11.85
C ASP A 472 5.52 -63.00 11.38
N ILE A 473 5.31 -63.12 10.07
CA ILE A 473 4.07 -63.67 9.51
C ILE A 473 4.18 -65.19 9.44
N VAL A 474 3.25 -65.89 10.09
CA VAL A 474 3.25 -67.35 10.12
C VAL A 474 2.98 -67.90 8.73
N GLY A 475 3.95 -68.66 8.20
CA GLY A 475 3.82 -69.31 6.90
C GLY A 475 3.98 -68.36 5.70
N PHE A 476 4.63 -67.21 5.88
CA PHE A 476 4.84 -66.22 4.81
C PHE A 476 5.50 -66.80 3.56
N THR A 477 6.49 -67.69 3.72
CA THR A 477 7.11 -68.39 2.58
C THR A 477 6.09 -69.18 1.75
N SER A 478 5.15 -69.85 2.42
CA SER A 478 4.07 -70.59 1.76
C SER A 478 3.11 -69.63 1.05
N ILE A 479 2.74 -68.50 1.67
CA ILE A 479 1.91 -67.46 1.04
C ILE A 479 2.58 -66.92 -0.23
N CYS A 480 3.88 -66.62 -0.17
CA CYS A 480 4.65 -66.13 -1.31
C CYS A 480 4.76 -67.15 -2.45
N SER A 481 4.76 -68.45 -2.13
CA SER A 481 4.80 -69.51 -3.15
C SER A 481 3.49 -69.68 -3.93
N ARG A 482 2.36 -69.26 -3.35
CA ARG A 482 1.01 -69.40 -3.93
C ARG A 482 0.47 -68.10 -4.54
N ALA A 483 0.87 -66.95 -3.99
CA ALA A 483 0.43 -65.63 -4.44
C ALA A 483 1.31 -65.06 -5.56
N THR A 484 0.75 -64.15 -6.35
CA THR A 484 1.56 -63.31 -7.23
C THR A 484 2.36 -62.29 -6.41
N PRO A 485 3.57 -61.89 -6.83
CA PRO A 485 4.36 -60.88 -6.11
C PRO A 485 3.60 -59.58 -5.84
N PHE A 486 2.76 -59.14 -6.79
CA PHE A 486 1.92 -57.95 -6.63
C PHE A 486 0.92 -58.08 -5.46
N MET A 487 0.29 -59.24 -5.32
CA MET A 487 -0.66 -59.51 -4.23
C MET A 487 0.05 -59.56 -2.87
N VAL A 488 1.26 -60.13 -2.81
CA VAL A 488 2.07 -60.15 -1.58
C VAL A 488 2.46 -58.73 -1.16
N ILE A 489 2.93 -57.91 -2.12
CA ILE A 489 3.31 -56.52 -1.83
C ILE A 489 2.10 -55.71 -1.36
N SER A 490 0.95 -55.81 -2.03
CA SER A 490 -0.27 -55.11 -1.63
C SER A 490 -0.80 -55.57 -0.26
N MET A 491 -0.60 -56.84 0.10
CA MET A 491 -0.92 -57.36 1.43
C MET A 491 0.00 -56.76 2.50
N LEU A 492 1.32 -56.76 2.27
CA LEU A 492 2.29 -56.18 3.19
C LEU A 492 2.11 -54.67 3.34
N GLU A 493 1.87 -53.94 2.26
CA GLU A 493 1.63 -52.50 2.28
C GLU A 493 0.42 -52.14 3.15
N ARG A 494 -0.70 -52.87 3.01
CA ARG A 494 -1.89 -52.65 3.83
C ARG A 494 -1.65 -52.96 5.31
N LEU A 495 -0.93 -54.05 5.60
CA LEU A 495 -0.62 -54.44 6.97
C LEU A 495 0.34 -53.45 7.64
N TYR A 496 1.43 -53.08 6.94
CA TYR A 496 2.43 -52.16 7.47
C TYR A 496 1.93 -50.73 7.55
N LYS A 497 0.95 -50.32 6.75
CA LYS A 497 0.28 -49.04 6.91
C LYS A 497 -0.35 -48.92 8.31
N ASP A 498 -1.11 -49.92 8.74
CA ASP A 498 -1.71 -49.94 10.08
C ASP A 498 -0.63 -49.96 11.18
N PHE A 499 0.46 -50.70 10.97
CA PHE A 499 1.56 -50.76 11.95
C PHE A 499 2.35 -49.45 12.04
N ASP A 500 2.56 -48.77 10.92
CA ASP A 500 3.22 -47.47 10.87
C ASP A 500 2.34 -46.41 11.57
N GLU A 501 1.00 -46.46 11.38
CA GLU A 501 0.05 -45.64 12.16
C GLU A 501 0.12 -45.93 13.67
N PHE A 502 0.34 -47.19 14.07
CA PHE A 502 0.57 -47.52 15.49
C PHE A 502 1.91 -47.02 16.00
N CYS A 503 2.97 -47.01 15.17
CA CYS A 503 4.26 -46.45 15.55
C CYS A 503 4.14 -44.97 15.92
N ASP A 504 3.41 -44.21 15.08
CA ASP A 504 3.15 -42.80 15.31
C ASP A 504 2.28 -42.58 16.57
N PHE A 505 1.25 -43.42 16.76
CA PHE A 505 0.34 -43.30 17.92
C PHE A 505 1.02 -43.57 19.27
N PHE A 506 1.90 -44.59 19.34
CA PHE A 506 2.62 -44.94 20.56
C PHE A 506 3.97 -44.23 20.71
N ASP A 507 4.39 -43.47 19.69
CA ASP A 507 5.68 -42.82 19.61
C ASP A 507 6.84 -43.81 19.83
N VAL A 508 6.86 -44.84 18.97
CA VAL A 508 7.88 -45.90 18.95
C VAL A 508 8.57 -45.94 17.59
N TYR A 509 9.86 -46.29 17.57
CA TYR A 509 10.67 -46.17 16.35
C TYR A 509 10.70 -47.49 15.57
N LYS A 510 10.31 -47.42 14.28
CA LYS A 510 10.42 -48.53 13.34
C LYS A 510 11.87 -48.77 12.93
N VAL A 511 12.34 -50.00 13.08
CA VAL A 511 13.70 -50.42 12.73
C VAL A 511 13.68 -51.12 11.38
N GLU A 512 14.62 -50.79 10.50
CA GLU A 512 14.76 -51.49 9.22
C GLU A 512 15.06 -52.98 9.43
N THR A 513 14.28 -53.84 8.77
CA THR A 513 14.34 -55.30 8.88
C THR A 513 14.40 -55.95 7.50
N ILE A 514 14.65 -57.26 7.49
CA ILE A 514 14.74 -58.07 6.27
C ILE A 514 13.52 -58.99 6.20
N GLY A 515 12.85 -59.02 5.04
CA GLY A 515 11.75 -59.95 4.79
C GLY A 515 10.40 -59.43 5.26
N ASP A 516 9.57 -60.33 5.79
CA ASP A 516 8.25 -60.08 6.37
C ASP A 516 8.27 -59.73 7.85
N ALA A 517 9.45 -59.77 8.47
CA ALA A 517 9.63 -59.33 9.83
C ALA A 517 9.35 -57.83 9.96
N TYR A 518 8.70 -57.44 11.05
CA TYR A 518 8.50 -56.04 11.41
C TYR A 518 9.10 -55.81 12.80
N CYS A 519 10.07 -54.90 12.90
CA CYS A 519 10.77 -54.62 14.16
C CYS A 519 10.54 -53.19 14.59
N VAL A 520 10.28 -53.03 15.89
CA VAL A 520 10.06 -51.74 16.53
C VAL A 520 10.87 -51.68 17.81
N ALA A 521 11.37 -50.51 18.14
CA ALA A 521 12.07 -50.27 19.39
C ALA A 521 11.60 -48.95 20.03
N SER A 522 11.33 -49.00 21.34
CA SER A 522 11.05 -47.82 22.16
C SER A 522 12.23 -47.53 23.08
N GLY A 523 12.52 -46.25 23.29
CA GLY A 523 13.67 -45.79 24.08
C GLY A 523 14.91 -45.41 23.27
N LEU A 524 14.81 -45.35 21.93
CA LEU A 524 15.92 -44.97 21.04
C LEU A 524 15.98 -43.47 20.73
N HIS A 525 14.84 -42.88 20.35
CA HIS A 525 14.73 -41.46 20.00
C HIS A 525 14.33 -40.62 21.20
N ARG A 526 13.42 -41.13 22.05
CA ARG A 526 13.03 -40.52 23.32
C ARG A 526 12.92 -41.62 24.39
N ALA A 527 13.80 -41.56 25.38
CA ALA A 527 13.79 -42.50 26.51
C ALA A 527 12.58 -42.21 27.43
N SER A 528 11.87 -43.25 27.84
CA SER A 528 10.73 -43.15 28.76
C SER A 528 10.67 -44.35 29.70
N ILE A 529 10.27 -44.11 30.95
CA ILE A 529 10.04 -45.19 31.91
C ILE A 529 8.92 -46.16 31.47
N TYR A 530 8.06 -45.73 30.56
CA TYR A 530 6.94 -46.52 30.03
C TYR A 530 7.23 -47.15 28.66
N ASP A 531 8.49 -47.22 28.22
CA ASP A 531 8.86 -47.78 26.91
C ASP A 531 8.39 -49.23 26.73
N ALA A 532 8.48 -50.06 27.77
CA ALA A 532 7.95 -51.42 27.73
C ALA A 532 6.42 -51.47 27.56
N HIS A 533 5.69 -50.52 28.15
CA HIS A 533 4.23 -50.46 28.13
C HIS A 533 3.72 -50.09 26.73
N LYS A 534 4.32 -49.06 26.12
CA LYS A 534 4.04 -48.64 24.74
C LYS A 534 4.18 -49.80 23.75
N VAL A 535 5.28 -50.54 23.85
CA VAL A 535 5.56 -51.69 22.97
C VAL A 535 4.59 -52.85 23.23
N ALA A 536 4.22 -53.11 24.49
CA ALA A 536 3.23 -54.13 24.83
C ALA A 536 1.83 -53.80 24.29
N TRP A 537 1.40 -52.54 24.38
CA TRP A 537 0.13 -52.09 23.79
C TRP A 537 0.16 -52.13 22.27
N MET A 538 1.28 -51.75 21.66
CA MET A 538 1.47 -51.89 20.23
C MET A 538 1.33 -53.37 19.81
N ALA A 539 1.98 -54.30 20.51
CA ALA A 539 1.88 -55.73 20.22
C ALA A 539 0.43 -56.24 20.25
N LEU A 540 -0.36 -55.81 21.23
CA LEU A 540 -1.78 -56.17 21.33
C LEU A 540 -2.60 -55.58 20.16
N LYS A 541 -2.37 -54.31 19.79
CA LYS A 541 -3.05 -53.70 18.62
C LYS A 541 -2.62 -54.34 17.30
N MET A 542 -1.35 -54.72 17.15
CA MET A 542 -0.85 -55.45 15.98
C MET A 542 -1.56 -56.78 15.78
N LEU A 543 -1.75 -57.58 16.85
CA LEU A 543 -2.53 -58.83 16.76
C LEU A 543 -3.99 -58.59 16.37
N GLY A 544 -4.62 -57.56 16.95
CA GLY A 544 -5.99 -57.17 16.59
C GLY A 544 -6.12 -56.72 15.13
N ALA A 545 -5.14 -55.98 14.62
CA ALA A 545 -5.10 -55.53 13.22
C ALA A 545 -4.87 -56.68 12.24
N CYS A 546 -3.99 -57.63 12.57
CA CYS A 546 -3.74 -58.82 11.73
C CYS A 546 -5.03 -59.60 11.42
N SER A 547 -5.96 -59.67 12.38
CA SER A 547 -7.25 -60.35 12.21
C SER A 547 -8.18 -59.66 11.21
N LYS A 548 -7.97 -58.37 10.92
CA LYS A 548 -8.73 -57.59 9.93
C LYS A 548 -8.20 -57.77 8.51
N HIS A 549 -6.95 -58.20 8.36
CA HIS A 549 -6.30 -58.40 7.06
C HIS A 549 -6.40 -59.86 6.60
N ILE A 550 -6.79 -60.03 5.34
CA ILE A 550 -7.00 -61.33 4.72
C ILE A 550 -5.96 -61.52 3.61
N THR A 551 -5.41 -62.74 3.52
CA THR A 551 -4.52 -63.18 2.46
C THR A 551 -5.25 -63.35 1.13
N HIS A 552 -4.52 -63.55 0.03
CA HIS A 552 -5.11 -63.84 -1.28
C HIS A 552 -6.04 -65.07 -1.30
N ASP A 553 -5.83 -66.02 -0.38
CA ASP A 553 -6.59 -67.27 -0.27
C ASP A 553 -7.84 -67.15 0.61
N GLY A 554 -8.13 -65.96 1.17
CA GLY A 554 -9.26 -65.77 2.08
C GLY A 554 -8.95 -66.12 3.55
N GLU A 555 -7.72 -66.52 3.87
CA GLU A 555 -7.29 -66.83 5.24
C GLU A 555 -6.82 -65.56 5.98
N GLN A 556 -7.13 -65.46 7.28
CA GLN A 556 -6.63 -64.37 8.13
C GLN A 556 -5.11 -64.45 8.33
N ILE A 557 -4.46 -63.30 8.35
CA ILE A 557 -3.01 -63.22 8.63
C ILE A 557 -2.76 -63.57 10.10
N LYS A 558 -1.90 -64.56 10.32
CA LYS A 558 -1.46 -64.97 11.66
C LYS A 558 -0.05 -64.46 11.89
N MET A 559 0.17 -63.88 13.06
CA MET A 559 1.46 -63.27 13.41
C MET A 559 2.01 -63.89 14.69
N ARG A 560 3.33 -63.99 14.77
CA ARG A 560 4.09 -64.26 15.99
C ARG A 560 4.75 -62.96 16.42
N ILE A 561 4.69 -62.66 17.71
CA ILE A 561 5.32 -61.46 18.26
C ILE A 561 6.19 -61.85 19.47
N GLY A 562 7.39 -61.30 19.55
CA GLY A 562 8.33 -61.45 20.66
C GLY A 562 8.81 -60.11 21.20
N LEU A 563 8.78 -59.93 22.52
CA LEU A 563 9.22 -58.71 23.21
C LEU A 563 10.41 -58.99 24.14
N HIS A 564 11.42 -58.13 24.06
CA HIS A 564 12.55 -58.17 24.98
C HIS A 564 13.09 -56.78 25.31
N THR A 565 13.42 -56.56 26.58
CA THR A 565 13.99 -55.30 27.08
C THR A 565 15.43 -55.51 27.51
N GLY A 566 16.33 -54.66 27.02
CA GLY A 566 17.75 -54.70 27.38
C GLY A 566 18.56 -53.59 26.71
N THR A 567 19.84 -53.51 27.05
CA THR A 567 20.77 -52.52 26.47
C THR A 567 21.06 -52.83 25.00
N VAL A 568 21.03 -51.80 24.14
CA VAL A 568 21.35 -51.91 22.71
C VAL A 568 22.40 -50.88 22.29
N LEU A 569 23.16 -51.19 21.26
CA LEU A 569 24.04 -50.23 20.59
C LEU A 569 23.36 -49.80 19.28
N ALA A 570 23.10 -48.51 19.11
CA ALA A 570 22.49 -47.97 17.90
C ALA A 570 23.45 -47.00 17.19
N GLY A 571 23.47 -47.04 15.85
CA GLY A 571 24.35 -46.20 15.06
C GLY A 571 23.96 -46.16 13.58
N VAL A 572 24.47 -45.16 12.86
CA VAL A 572 24.23 -45.00 11.42
C VAL A 572 25.30 -45.73 10.62
N VAL A 573 24.89 -46.67 9.76
CA VAL A 573 25.78 -47.45 8.90
C VAL A 573 25.58 -47.04 7.44
N GLY A 574 26.68 -46.84 6.72
CA GLY A 574 26.68 -46.53 5.28
C GLY A 574 26.81 -45.04 4.97
N ARG A 575 27.65 -44.70 3.98
CA ARG A 575 27.91 -43.30 3.56
C ARG A 575 26.97 -42.80 2.47
N LYS A 576 26.62 -43.65 1.51
CA LYS A 576 25.71 -43.30 0.38
C LYS A 576 24.24 -43.54 0.71
N MET A 577 23.96 -44.59 1.49
CA MET A 577 22.63 -44.95 1.98
C MET A 577 22.76 -45.18 3.48
N PRO A 578 22.68 -44.11 4.30
CA PRO A 578 22.73 -44.24 5.74
C PRO A 578 21.52 -45.03 6.25
N ARG A 579 21.74 -45.95 7.19
CA ARG A 579 20.69 -46.74 7.85
C ARG A 579 20.91 -46.71 9.36
N TYR A 580 19.86 -46.43 10.12
CA TYR A 580 19.95 -46.48 11.58
C TYR A 580 19.72 -47.91 12.06
N CYS A 581 20.81 -48.57 12.46
CA CYS A 581 20.80 -49.99 12.78
C CYS A 581 20.99 -50.23 14.29
N LEU A 582 20.33 -51.27 14.78
CA LEU A 582 20.51 -51.77 16.15
C LEU A 582 21.44 -52.98 16.16
N PHE A 583 22.38 -52.97 17.10
CA PHE A 583 23.36 -54.01 17.33
C PHE A 583 23.38 -54.41 18.81
N GLY A 584 23.86 -55.63 19.07
CA GLY A 584 24.08 -56.14 20.41
C GLY A 584 23.37 -57.46 20.67
N HIS A 585 23.82 -58.15 21.72
CA HIS A 585 23.32 -59.47 22.11
C HIS A 585 21.80 -59.49 22.36
N ASN A 586 21.27 -58.42 22.96
CA ASN A 586 19.84 -58.30 23.27
C ASN A 586 18.95 -58.22 22.02
N VAL A 587 19.46 -57.70 20.88
CA VAL A 587 18.72 -57.70 19.61
C VAL A 587 18.53 -59.13 19.09
N THR A 588 19.58 -59.94 19.17
CA THR A 588 19.54 -61.37 18.79
C THR A 588 18.61 -62.16 19.72
N ILE A 589 18.67 -61.90 21.04
CA ILE A 589 17.75 -62.51 22.01
C ILE A 589 16.30 -62.16 21.68
N ALA A 590 15.99 -60.90 21.37
CA ALA A 590 14.64 -60.46 21.02
C ALA A 590 14.09 -61.21 19.79
N ASN A 591 14.91 -61.40 18.76
CA ASN A 591 14.58 -62.21 17.60
C ASN A 591 14.31 -63.69 17.98
N LYS A 592 15.09 -64.27 18.90
CA LYS A 592 14.81 -65.64 19.41
C LYS A 592 13.49 -65.73 20.20
N PHE A 593 13.10 -64.69 20.92
CA PHE A 593 11.79 -64.65 21.60
C PHE A 593 10.62 -64.62 20.61
N GLU A 594 10.76 -63.95 19.47
CA GLU A 594 9.78 -64.03 18.37
C GLU A 594 9.72 -65.47 17.83
N SER A 595 10.87 -66.04 17.46
CA SER A 595 10.88 -67.32 16.75
C SER A 595 10.42 -68.51 17.62
N SER A 596 10.50 -68.37 18.95
CA SER A 596 9.97 -69.31 19.96
C SER A 596 8.52 -69.01 20.38
N SER A 597 7.90 -67.98 19.80
CA SER A 597 6.49 -67.65 20.00
C SER A 597 5.57 -68.58 19.21
N GLU A 598 4.32 -68.62 19.63
CA GLU A 598 3.24 -69.37 18.97
C GLU A 598 2.38 -68.45 18.12
N ALA A 599 1.70 -69.01 17.12
CA ALA A 599 0.84 -68.23 16.23
C ALA A 599 -0.26 -67.51 17.03
N LEU A 600 -0.47 -66.21 16.74
CA LEU A 600 -1.44 -65.34 17.41
C LEU A 600 -1.16 -65.10 18.91
N LYS A 601 0.08 -65.33 19.36
CA LYS A 601 0.49 -65.08 20.74
C LYS A 601 1.69 -64.12 20.79
N ILE A 602 1.75 -63.35 21.88
CA ILE A 602 2.82 -62.40 22.17
C ILE A 602 3.72 -63.00 23.24
N ASN A 603 4.94 -63.39 22.88
CA ASN A 603 5.92 -63.94 23.80
C ASN A 603 6.73 -62.81 24.45
N VAL A 604 6.78 -62.78 25.77
CA VAL A 604 7.40 -61.71 26.56
C VAL A 604 8.55 -62.28 27.38
N SER A 605 9.70 -61.64 27.25
CA SER A 605 10.88 -61.99 28.05
C SER A 605 10.71 -61.64 29.54
N PRO A 606 11.44 -62.32 30.45
CA PRO A 606 11.39 -62.00 31.88
C PRO A 606 11.77 -60.54 32.19
N THR A 607 12.70 -59.96 31.43
CA THR A 607 13.13 -58.57 31.63
C THR A 607 11.99 -57.59 31.33
N THR A 608 11.30 -57.78 30.21
CA THR A 608 10.13 -56.95 29.84
C THR A 608 8.99 -57.13 30.84
N LYS A 609 8.71 -58.36 31.31
CA LYS A 609 7.69 -58.61 32.34
C LYS A 609 7.96 -57.83 33.63
N ASN A 610 9.22 -57.75 34.05
CA ASN A 610 9.58 -56.96 35.23
C ASN A 610 9.31 -55.46 35.02
N TRP A 611 9.57 -54.94 33.82
CA TRP A 611 9.26 -53.54 33.49
C TRP A 611 7.75 -53.27 33.45
N LEU A 612 6.94 -54.20 32.93
CA LEU A 612 5.48 -54.07 32.88
C LEU A 612 4.83 -54.13 34.27
N THR A 613 5.43 -54.85 35.22
CA THR A 613 4.89 -55.02 36.58
C THR A 613 5.44 -54.01 37.60
N LYS A 614 6.39 -53.16 37.20
CA LYS A 614 7.07 -52.20 38.07
C LYS A 614 6.22 -50.98 38.41
N HIS A 615 5.31 -50.59 37.53
CA HIS A 615 4.49 -49.39 37.68
C HIS A 615 3.04 -49.78 38.03
N GLU A 616 2.54 -49.24 39.15
CA GLU A 616 1.16 -49.45 39.57
C GLU A 616 0.17 -48.74 38.64
N GLY A 617 -1.02 -49.32 38.45
CA GLY A 617 -2.07 -48.74 37.59
C GLY A 617 -2.17 -49.32 36.17
N PHE A 618 -1.34 -50.30 35.82
CA PHE A 618 -1.42 -51.05 34.56
C PHE A 618 -1.56 -52.54 34.83
N ASP A 619 -2.67 -53.16 34.39
CA ASP A 619 -2.92 -54.59 34.61
C ASP A 619 -2.73 -55.37 33.29
N PHE A 620 -1.62 -56.10 33.19
CA PHE A 620 -1.29 -56.96 32.04
C PHE A 620 -1.48 -58.43 32.40
N ASP A 621 -2.30 -59.14 31.63
CA ASP A 621 -2.51 -60.57 31.80
C ASP A 621 -1.35 -61.36 31.19
N LEU A 622 -0.47 -61.87 32.07
CA LEU A 622 0.77 -62.55 31.71
C LEU A 622 0.75 -64.00 32.17
N GLN A 623 0.62 -64.94 31.23
CA GLN A 623 0.59 -66.37 31.50
C GLN A 623 2.00 -66.98 31.43
N PRO A 624 2.51 -67.63 32.50
CA PRO A 624 3.84 -68.23 32.48
C PRO A 624 3.90 -69.43 31.55
N ARG A 625 5.01 -69.56 30.80
CA ARG A 625 5.28 -70.70 29.92
C ARG A 625 6.22 -71.71 30.58
N ASP A 626 6.40 -72.85 29.93
CA ASP A 626 7.40 -73.83 30.35
C ASP A 626 8.83 -73.25 30.17
N PRO A 627 9.72 -73.37 31.17
CA PRO A 627 11.09 -72.85 31.09
C PRO A 627 11.91 -73.37 29.90
N SER A 628 11.54 -74.49 29.30
CA SER A 628 12.18 -75.04 28.09
C SER A 628 12.07 -74.14 26.86
N PHE A 629 11.10 -73.22 26.82
CA PHE A 629 10.94 -72.25 25.73
C PHE A 629 11.78 -70.98 25.88
N LEU A 630 12.57 -70.86 26.95
CA LEU A 630 13.52 -69.76 27.12
C LEU A 630 14.72 -69.93 26.17
N PRO A 631 15.13 -68.89 25.42
CA PRO A 631 16.32 -68.98 24.57
C PRO A 631 17.58 -69.38 25.37
N LYS A 632 18.36 -70.35 24.86
CA LYS A 632 19.59 -70.83 25.52
C LYS A 632 20.65 -69.74 25.73
N GLU A 633 20.61 -68.71 24.89
CA GLU A 633 21.51 -67.55 24.88
C GLU A 633 21.09 -66.47 25.88
N PHE A 634 19.92 -66.62 26.53
CA PHE A 634 19.44 -65.69 27.54
C PHE A 634 20.25 -65.83 28.84
N PRO A 635 20.79 -64.74 29.41
CA PRO A 635 21.58 -64.79 30.63
C PRO A 635 20.69 -65.12 31.83
N ASN A 636 20.52 -66.40 32.13
CA ASN A 636 19.72 -66.89 33.25
C ASN A 636 20.61 -67.12 34.48
N SER A 637 21.12 -66.04 35.09
CA SER A 637 22.04 -66.10 36.24
C SER A 637 21.40 -66.70 37.52
N ASN A 638 20.07 -66.72 37.63
CA ASN A 638 19.35 -67.17 38.84
C ASN A 638 18.45 -68.41 38.64
N GLY A 639 18.43 -69.03 37.46
CA GLY A 639 17.75 -70.32 37.21
C GLY A 639 16.22 -70.37 37.37
N ASN A 640 15.55 -69.26 37.71
CA ASN A 640 14.12 -69.23 38.08
C ASN A 640 13.25 -68.36 37.15
N GLY A 641 13.81 -67.89 36.03
CA GLY A 641 13.08 -67.08 35.04
C GLY A 641 12.42 -67.96 33.97
N THR A 642 11.14 -67.70 33.68
CA THR A 642 10.41 -68.25 32.52
C THR A 642 9.94 -67.14 31.58
N CYS A 643 9.60 -67.47 30.34
CA CYS A 643 8.92 -66.56 29.42
C CYS A 643 7.41 -66.54 29.66
N TYR A 644 6.74 -65.49 29.19
CA TYR A 644 5.32 -65.26 29.44
C TYR A 644 4.57 -65.03 28.13
N PHE A 645 3.31 -65.42 28.07
CA PHE A 645 2.39 -64.93 27.04
C PHE A 645 1.63 -63.72 27.56
N LEU A 646 1.64 -62.65 26.78
CA LEU A 646 0.76 -61.49 27.01
C LEU A 646 -0.57 -61.72 26.28
N GLU A 647 -1.66 -61.85 27.03
CA GLU A 647 -2.99 -62.13 26.48
C GLU A 647 -3.86 -60.88 26.37
N SER A 648 -3.88 -60.04 27.39
CA SER A 648 -4.72 -58.85 27.41
C SER A 648 -4.16 -57.75 28.31
N PHE A 649 -4.69 -56.54 28.16
CA PHE A 649 -4.41 -55.39 29.02
C PHE A 649 -5.72 -54.78 29.51
N ARG A 650 -5.76 -54.44 30.79
CA ARG A 650 -6.88 -53.73 31.42
C ARG A 650 -6.35 -52.54 32.21
N ASN A 651 -7.05 -51.43 32.11
CA ASN A 651 -6.81 -50.27 32.97
C ASN A 651 -7.72 -50.40 34.20
N PRO A 652 -7.19 -50.54 35.43
CA PRO A 652 -7.98 -50.67 36.66
C PRO A 652 -8.92 -49.50 36.95
N ALA A 653 -8.70 -48.34 36.33
CA ALA A 653 -9.55 -47.15 36.48
C ALA A 653 -10.84 -47.19 35.63
N LEU A 654 -10.98 -48.18 34.75
CA LEU A 654 -12.10 -48.28 33.80
C LEU A 654 -12.87 -49.59 33.97
N ASP A 655 -14.14 -49.60 33.55
CA ASP A 655 -14.95 -50.83 33.57
C ASP A 655 -14.36 -51.91 32.64
N SER A 656 -14.39 -53.16 33.11
CA SER A 656 -13.82 -54.33 32.45
C SER A 656 -14.47 -54.71 31.12
N ASN A 657 -15.61 -54.11 30.78
CA ASN A 657 -16.37 -54.42 29.56
C ASN A 657 -16.03 -53.48 28.39
N LEU A 658 -15.21 -52.45 28.61
CA LEU A 658 -14.83 -51.50 27.56
C LEU A 658 -13.84 -52.14 26.57
N PRO A 659 -13.83 -51.69 25.30
CA PRO A 659 -12.91 -52.22 24.31
C PRO A 659 -11.45 -51.90 24.67
N LEU A 660 -10.52 -52.77 24.27
CA LEU A 660 -9.08 -52.64 24.52
C LEU A 660 -8.53 -51.25 24.12
N GLU A 661 -9.07 -50.67 23.04
CA GLU A 661 -8.67 -49.33 22.56
C GLU A 661 -8.93 -48.24 23.61
N GLU A 662 -10.05 -48.30 24.33
CA GLU A 662 -10.37 -47.30 25.37
C GLU A 662 -9.48 -47.45 26.60
N HIS A 663 -9.17 -48.69 27.00
CA HIS A 663 -8.21 -48.94 28.08
C HIS A 663 -6.81 -48.41 27.73
N ILE A 664 -6.34 -48.66 26.51
CA ILE A 664 -5.04 -48.17 26.02
C ILE A 664 -5.04 -46.63 25.92
N ASN A 665 -6.11 -46.03 25.38
CA ASN A 665 -6.20 -44.57 25.24
C ASN A 665 -6.18 -43.86 26.61
N ALA A 666 -6.90 -44.39 27.60
CA ALA A 666 -6.87 -43.85 28.95
C ALA A 666 -5.49 -44.02 29.61
N ALA A 667 -4.85 -45.16 29.41
CA ALA A 667 -3.49 -45.43 29.89
C ALA A 667 -2.45 -44.49 29.25
N MET A 668 -2.57 -44.22 27.95
CA MET A 668 -1.73 -43.26 27.23
C MET A 668 -1.93 -41.82 27.73
N LYS A 669 -3.17 -41.40 28.02
CA LYS A 669 -3.45 -40.09 28.63
C LYS A 669 -2.75 -39.93 29.98
N THR A 670 -2.78 -40.94 30.84
CA THR A 670 -2.07 -40.92 32.12
C THR A 670 -0.56 -40.72 31.93
N ILE A 671 0.02 -41.33 30.89
CA ILE A 671 1.45 -41.18 30.57
C ILE A 671 1.76 -39.79 29.99
N THR A 672 0.89 -39.21 29.16
CA THR A 672 1.13 -37.88 28.58
C THR A 672 0.82 -36.72 29.54
N GLU A 673 -0.15 -36.86 30.43
CA GLU A 673 -0.53 -35.82 31.40
C GLU A 673 0.32 -35.87 32.69
N GLY A 674 0.88 -37.03 33.05
CA GLY A 674 1.78 -37.19 34.19
C GLY A 674 3.27 -36.92 33.90
N GLY A 675 3.60 -36.41 32.71
CA GLY A 675 4.97 -36.32 32.17
C GLY A 675 5.82 -35.13 32.62
N ASP A 676 5.36 -34.29 33.55
CA ASP A 676 6.13 -33.17 34.14
C ASP A 676 6.20 -33.28 35.69
N ALA A 677 6.75 -34.38 36.20
CA ALA A 677 7.13 -34.51 37.61
C ALA A 677 8.53 -35.12 37.78
#